data_AF-A0A212RBV5-F1
#
_entry.id   AF-A0A212RBV5-F1
#
_cell.length_a   1.000
_cell.length_b   1.000
_cell.length_c   1.000
_cell.angle_alpha   90.00
_cell.angle_beta   90.00
_cell.angle_gamma   90.00
#
_symmetry.space_group_name_H-M   'P 1'
#
loop_
_entity.id
_entity.type
_entity.pdbx_description
1 polymer ?
#
loop_
_entity_poly.entity_id
_entity_poly.type
_entity_poly.pdbx_seq_one_letter_code
_entity_poly.pdbx_strand_id
1 'polypeptide(L)'
;MEDVNYQIPRGLDRSLFLKLGACDWIAERRHLLITGAAGLGKSWLACALGHKACREKISVLYTRMPRLFADLAIAHGDARYSRLLRSIARAKLLILDDWGPEALTPEQARDLLEIVEDRYDKGSLIITSQVPVDRWHDMIGIPTLPYLAEIMDCLSIASPVERVVFMKGAQTGGTEAGLNAIGYWIAHAPGIILTVWPSLDMVRRNSRTRIEPLIEGTPALRSKIAPARAKDPGNTLSQKEFTGGSLVMTGANSATGLRSLPARYLVMDEVDAFPADADGEGDPVALAVQRTVTFRGRRKILMISTPTDSGVSRIEKAFIESDQRRYFVPCPHCQAFQTLKWAGVKWPEGEPRKAFYACEVCGGVIEEADKPAMLAAGEWRATAPENKDAAGFHLSALYSPFEAWGEIAVEFLAARRDPLRLKPWTNTKLGEPFEDRDAEALDAASFISRLEGWGETLPEGVLTITAGVDVQNDRLALEIVGWGVGEESWSLQYDEIWGDPSKPDLWATLDAELLRAFEHPRAGRMHVRAACIDSGGHHTQTVYRYAQERAGRSVWAIKGRGGRGIPVWPRRPPRVREKAFTPYIIGVDAAKEIIVARLRGIDPGPGYCHFPLARDLDYFRQLGAERQIRTYRKGVALMEWRKDPAVRNEALDCRVYAFAALQSLVAKGLRLGDEAKRFADMPKREPGETTAPGAVPAKPRVIKSAWMSR
;
A
#
# COMPACT_ATOMS: atom_id res chain seq x y z
N MET A 1 22.40 -31.38 29.22
CA MET A 1 22.08 -32.05 27.94
C MET A 1 22.36 -33.54 28.02
N GLU A 2 23.51 -33.95 28.57
CA GLU A 2 23.88 -35.37 28.72
C GLU A 2 22.94 -36.14 29.67
N ASP A 3 22.39 -35.49 30.69
CA ASP A 3 21.49 -36.13 31.69
C ASP A 3 20.01 -36.16 31.29
N VAL A 4 19.66 -35.88 30.04
CA VAL A 4 18.25 -35.88 29.61
C VAL A 4 17.71 -37.30 29.66
N ASN A 5 16.79 -37.57 30.58
CA ASN A 5 16.08 -38.85 30.61
C ASN A 5 15.02 -38.90 29.50
N TYR A 6 15.27 -39.72 28.47
CA TYR A 6 14.35 -40.00 27.35
C TYR A 6 13.43 -41.20 27.60
N GLN A 7 13.61 -41.94 28.70
CA GLN A 7 12.77 -43.10 29.04
C GLN A 7 11.44 -42.68 29.66
N ILE A 8 11.32 -41.44 30.14
CA ILE A 8 10.06 -40.90 30.66
C ILE A 8 9.14 -40.56 29.47
N PRO A 9 7.92 -41.14 29.36
CA PRO A 9 7.01 -40.90 28.26
C PRO A 9 6.35 -39.52 28.39
N ARG A 10 7.04 -38.48 27.90
CA ARG A 10 6.58 -37.08 27.90
C ARG A 10 6.54 -36.45 26.51
N GLY A 11 6.52 -37.27 25.45
CA GLY A 11 6.45 -36.80 24.06
C GLY A 11 7.71 -36.05 23.57
N LEU A 12 8.84 -36.19 24.26
CA LEU A 12 10.10 -35.53 23.90
C LEU A 12 10.82 -36.29 22.78
N ASP A 13 10.82 -35.73 21.57
CA ASP A 13 11.58 -36.26 20.43
C ASP A 13 13.09 -36.07 20.67
N ARG A 14 13.84 -37.18 20.75
CA ARG A 14 15.28 -37.19 20.98
C ARG A 14 16.07 -36.52 19.86
N SER A 15 15.70 -36.77 18.60
CA SER A 15 16.38 -36.21 17.43
C SER A 15 16.22 -34.69 17.41
N LEU A 16 14.98 -34.22 17.62
CA LEU A 16 14.68 -32.80 17.72
C LEU A 16 15.46 -32.15 18.87
N PHE A 17 15.43 -32.73 20.07
CA PHE A 17 16.10 -32.13 21.23
C PHE A 17 17.62 -32.06 21.09
N LEU A 18 18.24 -33.07 20.48
CA LEU A 18 19.68 -33.03 20.15
C LEU A 18 19.99 -31.95 19.12
N LYS A 19 19.14 -31.78 18.09
CA LYS A 19 19.28 -30.69 17.11
C LYS A 19 19.16 -29.31 17.77
N LEU A 20 18.24 -29.13 18.71
CA LEU A 20 18.14 -27.89 19.49
C LEU A 20 19.40 -27.60 20.31
N GLY A 21 20.12 -28.65 20.73
CA GLY A 21 21.41 -28.56 21.41
C GLY A 21 22.56 -28.02 20.56
N ALA A 22 22.42 -27.97 19.22
CA ALA A 22 23.39 -27.33 18.33
C ALA A 22 23.30 -25.80 18.35
N CYS A 23 22.24 -25.23 18.95
CA CYS A 23 22.02 -23.78 19.07
C CYS A 23 21.86 -23.00 17.75
N ASP A 24 21.84 -23.62 16.58
CA ASP A 24 21.61 -22.95 15.28
C ASP A 24 20.32 -22.13 15.25
N TRP A 25 19.27 -22.63 15.91
CA TRP A 25 17.99 -21.94 16.03
C TRP A 25 18.09 -20.59 16.76
N ILE A 26 19.11 -20.39 17.61
CA ILE A 26 19.39 -19.11 18.28
C ILE A 26 20.01 -18.12 17.27
N ALA A 27 20.92 -18.60 16.43
CA ALA A 27 21.51 -17.79 15.36
C ALA A 27 20.46 -17.39 14.30
N GLU A 28 19.53 -18.30 14.02
CA GLU A 28 18.35 -18.06 13.17
C GLU A 28 17.24 -17.26 13.86
N ARG A 29 17.45 -16.79 15.10
CA ARG A 29 16.52 -15.96 15.88
C ARG A 29 15.14 -16.59 16.07
N ARG A 30 15.07 -17.92 16.08
CA ARG A 30 13.83 -18.65 16.35
C ARG A 30 13.54 -18.66 17.84
N HIS A 31 12.26 -18.73 18.19
CA HIS A 31 11.80 -18.90 19.57
C HIS A 31 11.39 -20.35 19.80
N LEU A 32 11.49 -20.83 21.05
CA LEU A 32 11.04 -22.15 21.46
C LEU A 32 9.99 -22.03 22.56
N LEU A 33 8.95 -22.84 22.43
CA LEU A 33 7.94 -23.03 23.46
C LEU A 33 8.07 -24.45 24.01
N ILE A 34 8.19 -24.58 25.33
CA ILE A 34 8.24 -25.87 26.03
C ILE A 34 6.98 -25.95 26.91
N THR A 35 5.95 -26.62 26.40
CA THR A 35 4.65 -26.73 27.07
C THR A 35 4.38 -28.15 27.59
N GLY A 36 3.51 -28.28 28.59
CA GLY A 36 3.11 -29.57 29.16
C GLY A 36 2.75 -29.49 30.65
N ALA A 37 2.19 -30.56 31.21
CA ALA A 37 1.78 -30.59 32.62
C ALA A 37 2.91 -30.23 33.61
N ALA A 38 2.53 -29.78 34.81
CA ALA A 38 3.46 -29.55 35.91
C ALA A 38 4.29 -30.82 36.20
N GLY A 39 5.55 -30.65 36.60
CA GLY A 39 6.43 -31.77 36.96
C GLY A 39 7.11 -32.52 35.80
N LEU A 40 6.79 -32.24 34.52
CA LEU A 40 7.42 -32.93 33.37
C LEU A 40 8.85 -32.48 33.02
N GLY A 41 9.45 -31.59 33.83
CA GLY A 41 10.82 -31.11 33.66
C GLY A 41 10.99 -30.01 32.61
N LYS A 42 9.95 -29.22 32.30
CA LYS A 42 10.00 -28.12 31.32
C LYS A 42 11.11 -27.11 31.61
N SER A 43 11.13 -26.58 32.83
CA SER A 43 12.14 -25.64 33.32
C SER A 43 13.54 -26.24 33.25
N TRP A 44 13.67 -27.54 33.58
CA TRP A 44 14.94 -28.25 33.49
C TRP A 44 15.43 -28.37 32.04
N LEU A 45 14.54 -28.71 31.09
CA LEU A 45 14.89 -28.78 29.66
C LEU A 45 15.29 -27.41 29.11
N ALA A 46 14.58 -26.34 29.48
CA ALA A 46 14.94 -24.97 29.15
C ALA A 46 16.33 -24.60 29.69
N CYS A 47 16.60 -24.91 30.96
CA CYS A 47 17.90 -24.69 31.58
C CYS A 47 19.01 -25.52 30.92
N ALA A 48 18.73 -26.76 30.52
CA ALA A 48 19.71 -27.61 29.85
C ALA A 48 20.14 -27.03 28.50
N LEU A 49 19.19 -26.49 27.72
CA LEU A 49 19.46 -25.76 26.48
C LEU A 49 20.19 -24.44 26.75
N GLY A 50 19.78 -23.69 27.78
CA GLY A 50 20.46 -22.47 28.21
C GLY A 50 21.92 -22.71 28.60
N HIS A 51 22.19 -23.74 29.41
CA HIS A 51 23.55 -24.13 29.80
C HIS A 51 24.38 -24.53 28.59
N LYS A 52 23.80 -25.24 27.61
CA LYS A 52 24.48 -25.57 26.35
C LYS A 52 24.81 -24.29 25.56
N ALA A 53 23.88 -23.35 25.43
CA ALA A 53 24.14 -22.06 24.79
C ALA A 53 25.27 -21.27 25.50
N CYS A 54 25.32 -21.28 26.83
CA CYS A 54 26.43 -20.69 27.59
C CYS A 54 27.78 -21.34 27.25
N ARG A 55 27.83 -22.68 27.11
CA ARG A 55 29.05 -23.40 26.69
C ARG A 55 29.51 -22.99 25.29
N GLU A 56 28.57 -22.64 24.40
CA GLU A 56 28.84 -22.07 23.07
C GLU A 56 29.10 -20.55 23.10
N LYS A 57 29.34 -19.95 24.28
CA LYS A 57 29.61 -18.51 24.48
C LYS A 57 28.48 -17.59 24.01
N ILE A 58 27.24 -18.08 24.04
CA ILE A 58 26.04 -17.27 23.79
C ILE A 58 25.56 -16.69 25.12
N SER A 59 25.25 -15.38 25.16
CA SER A 59 24.71 -14.75 26.37
C SER A 59 23.27 -15.22 26.63
N VAL A 60 23.04 -15.74 27.84
CA VAL A 60 21.74 -16.25 28.27
C VAL A 60 21.28 -15.50 29.52
N LEU A 61 20.03 -15.06 29.53
CA LEU A 61 19.35 -14.56 30.72
C LEU A 61 18.19 -15.49 31.05
N TYR A 62 18.11 -15.94 32.30
CA TYR A 62 17.00 -16.75 32.81
C TYR A 62 16.24 -15.95 33.86
N THR A 63 14.92 -15.95 33.75
CA THR A 63 14.03 -15.41 34.79
C THR A 63 12.71 -16.17 34.83
N ARG A 64 12.09 -16.22 36.01
CA ARG A 64 10.71 -16.71 36.15
C ARG A 64 9.75 -15.55 35.90
N MET A 65 8.73 -15.76 35.08
CA MET A 65 7.81 -14.70 34.66
C MET A 65 7.16 -13.96 35.84
N PRO A 66 6.66 -14.62 36.91
CA PRO A 66 6.10 -13.91 38.06
C PRO A 66 7.10 -12.98 38.77
N ARG A 67 8.38 -13.36 38.82
CA ARG A 67 9.45 -12.52 39.40
C ARG A 67 9.78 -11.36 38.49
N LEU A 68 9.86 -11.61 37.18
CA LEU A 68 10.10 -10.57 36.20
C LEU A 68 9.02 -9.49 36.27
N PHE A 69 7.74 -9.85 36.36
CA PHE A 69 6.67 -8.87 36.51
C PHE A 69 6.75 -8.07 37.81
N ALA A 70 7.13 -8.70 38.93
CA ALA A 70 7.37 -7.98 40.18
C ALA A 70 8.54 -6.98 40.05
N ASP A 71 9.63 -7.38 39.40
CA ASP A 71 10.78 -6.51 39.16
C ASP A 71 10.44 -5.33 38.24
N LEU A 72 9.63 -5.57 37.20
CA LEU A 72 9.16 -4.53 36.28
C LEU A 72 8.21 -3.54 36.97
N ALA A 73 7.28 -4.02 37.80
CA ALA A 73 6.40 -3.16 38.60
C ALA A 73 7.19 -2.22 39.53
N ILE A 74 8.24 -2.72 40.19
CA ILE A 74 9.14 -1.89 41.00
C ILE A 74 9.94 -0.92 40.10
N ALA A 75 10.42 -1.38 38.95
CA ALA A 75 11.22 -0.57 38.04
C ALA A 75 10.42 0.59 37.42
N HIS A 76 9.11 0.43 37.24
CA HIS A 76 8.18 1.50 36.88
C HIS A 76 8.10 2.58 37.97
N GLY A 77 7.99 2.19 39.24
CA GLY A 77 7.91 3.12 40.37
C GLY A 77 9.19 3.93 40.65
N ASP A 78 10.36 3.35 40.37
CA ASP A 78 11.66 3.97 40.68
C ASP A 78 12.42 4.51 39.44
N ALA A 79 11.75 4.69 38.30
CA ALA A 79 12.34 5.15 37.03
C ALA A 79 13.53 4.30 36.53
N ARG A 80 13.56 3.00 36.86
CA ARG A 80 14.58 2.04 36.40
C ARG A 80 14.12 1.16 35.23
N TYR A 81 12.87 1.32 34.81
CA TYR A 81 12.22 0.50 33.78
C TYR A 81 13.06 0.35 32.50
N SER A 82 13.42 1.45 31.85
CA SER A 82 14.20 1.40 30.60
C SER A 82 15.60 0.79 30.78
N ARG A 83 16.18 0.87 31.99
CA ARG A 83 17.47 0.22 32.30
C ARG A 83 17.30 -1.29 32.39
N LEU A 84 16.22 -1.76 33.00
CA LEU A 84 15.88 -3.17 33.11
C LEU A 84 15.58 -3.78 31.74
N LEU A 85 14.77 -3.12 30.89
CA LEU A 85 14.52 -3.57 29.51
C LEU A 85 15.82 -3.67 28.70
N ARG A 86 16.68 -2.64 28.73
CA ARG A 86 17.99 -2.69 28.05
C ARG A 86 18.87 -3.83 28.54
N SER A 87 18.80 -4.18 29.82
CA SER A 87 19.52 -5.34 30.37
C SER A 87 18.99 -6.65 29.78
N ILE A 88 17.67 -6.81 29.71
CA ILE A 88 17.00 -7.98 29.16
C ILE A 88 17.31 -8.13 27.65
N ALA A 89 17.26 -7.03 26.90
CA ALA A 89 17.50 -7.01 25.45
C ALA A 89 18.94 -7.42 25.07
N ARG A 90 19.93 -7.21 25.93
CA ARG A 90 21.34 -7.57 25.66
C ARG A 90 21.60 -9.08 25.60
N ALA A 91 20.72 -9.90 26.18
CA ALA A 91 20.89 -11.35 26.15
C ALA A 91 20.49 -11.92 24.79
N LYS A 92 21.37 -12.70 24.15
CA LYS A 92 21.08 -13.38 22.88
C LYS A 92 19.99 -14.44 23.02
N LEU A 93 19.91 -15.07 24.19
CA LEU A 93 18.83 -15.98 24.58
C LEU A 93 18.20 -15.50 25.89
N LEU A 94 16.88 -15.30 25.89
CA LEU A 94 16.11 -15.03 27.11
C LEU A 94 15.20 -16.23 27.39
N ILE A 95 15.29 -16.75 28.60
CA ILE A 95 14.44 -17.84 29.10
C ILE A 95 13.44 -17.25 30.06
N LEU A 96 12.16 -17.29 29.65
CA LEU A 96 11.01 -16.90 30.44
C LEU A 96 10.32 -18.16 30.96
N ASP A 97 10.63 -18.50 32.19
CA ASP A 97 10.15 -19.72 32.83
C ASP A 97 8.82 -19.48 33.56
N ASP A 98 7.94 -20.47 33.54
CA ASP A 98 6.69 -20.49 34.29
C ASP A 98 5.64 -19.45 33.82
N TRP A 99 5.41 -19.39 32.51
CA TRP A 99 4.33 -18.61 31.91
C TRP A 99 2.96 -19.20 32.20
N GLY A 100 2.01 -18.33 32.51
CA GLY A 100 0.58 -18.62 32.54
C GLY A 100 0.02 -19.35 33.76
N PRO A 101 0.48 -19.16 35.01
CA PRO A 101 -0.30 -19.62 36.17
C PRO A 101 -1.57 -18.77 36.39
N GLU A 102 -1.56 -17.49 36.02
CA GLU A 102 -2.64 -16.51 36.21
C GLU A 102 -2.78 -15.60 34.98
N ALA A 103 -3.97 -15.01 34.78
CA ALA A 103 -4.19 -14.01 33.72
C ALA A 103 -3.38 -12.75 34.01
N LEU A 104 -2.84 -12.12 32.96
CA LEU A 104 -2.05 -10.90 33.08
C LEU A 104 -2.92 -9.70 33.38
N THR A 105 -2.38 -8.78 34.18
CA THR A 105 -2.91 -7.41 34.23
C THR A 105 -2.54 -6.66 32.92
N PRO A 106 -3.25 -5.58 32.57
CA PRO A 106 -2.91 -4.77 31.40
C PRO A 106 -1.46 -4.25 31.40
N GLU A 107 -0.92 -3.88 32.57
CA GLU A 107 0.49 -3.49 32.73
C GLU A 107 1.43 -4.65 32.39
N GLN A 108 1.19 -5.84 32.95
CA GLN A 108 2.02 -7.02 32.69
C GLN A 108 1.96 -7.45 31.22
N ALA A 109 0.79 -7.33 30.59
CA ALA A 109 0.63 -7.62 29.17
C ALA A 109 1.42 -6.63 28.29
N ARG A 110 1.43 -5.33 28.63
CA ARG A 110 2.25 -4.31 27.96
C ARG A 110 3.75 -4.59 28.14
N ASP A 111 4.18 -4.84 29.37
CA ASP A 111 5.58 -5.13 29.68
C ASP A 111 6.09 -6.38 28.91
N LEU A 112 5.27 -7.43 28.87
CA LEU A 112 5.60 -8.64 28.13
C LEU A 112 5.68 -8.38 26.62
N LEU A 113 4.75 -7.57 26.08
CA LEU A 113 4.77 -7.18 24.68
C LEU A 113 6.05 -6.43 24.32
N GLU A 114 6.45 -5.42 25.11
CA GLU A 114 7.72 -4.70 24.89
C GLU A 114 8.92 -5.63 24.91
N ILE A 115 8.98 -6.58 25.86
CA ILE A 115 10.07 -7.56 25.93
C ILE A 115 10.09 -8.47 24.68
N VAL A 116 8.92 -8.88 24.17
CA VAL A 116 8.83 -9.72 22.97
C VAL A 116 9.20 -8.93 21.72
N GLU A 117 8.72 -7.70 21.58
CA GLU A 117 9.02 -6.80 20.45
C GLU A 117 10.50 -6.42 20.39
N ASP A 118 11.12 -6.09 21.53
CA ASP A 118 12.55 -5.76 21.61
C ASP A 118 13.44 -6.94 21.16
N ARG A 119 12.89 -8.15 21.17
CA ARG A 119 13.58 -9.37 20.78
C ARG A 119 13.22 -9.85 19.40
N TYR A 120 12.13 -9.36 18.81
CA TYR A 120 11.70 -9.72 17.47
C TYR A 120 12.83 -9.41 16.48
N ASP A 121 13.33 -10.46 15.82
CA ASP A 121 14.48 -10.43 14.91
C ASP A 121 15.80 -9.90 15.51
N LYS A 122 15.92 -9.83 16.85
CA LYS A 122 17.13 -9.37 17.57
C LYS A 122 17.70 -10.43 18.53
N GLY A 123 16.88 -11.33 19.05
CA GLY A 123 17.32 -12.42 19.92
C GLY A 123 16.26 -13.50 20.15
N SER A 124 16.67 -14.67 20.64
CA SER A 124 15.78 -15.83 20.80
C SER A 124 15.10 -15.89 22.16
N LEU A 125 13.97 -16.59 22.23
CA LEU A 125 13.20 -16.80 23.45
C LEU A 125 13.05 -18.30 23.71
N ILE A 126 13.12 -18.71 24.97
CA ILE A 126 12.51 -19.96 25.45
C ILE A 126 11.40 -19.57 26.41
N ILE A 127 10.17 -20.01 26.16
CA ILE A 127 9.07 -19.84 27.10
C ILE A 127 8.65 -21.23 27.59
N THR A 128 8.58 -21.42 28.90
CA THR A 128 8.01 -22.64 29.49
C THR A 128 6.62 -22.34 30.03
N SER A 129 5.66 -23.24 29.81
CA SER A 129 4.30 -23.05 30.33
C SER A 129 3.60 -24.37 30.61
N GLN A 130 2.74 -24.37 31.62
CA GLN A 130 1.77 -25.46 31.83
C GLN A 130 0.47 -25.25 31.06
N VAL A 131 0.24 -24.05 30.54
CA VAL A 131 -0.98 -23.71 29.82
C VAL A 131 -0.81 -23.99 28.32
N PRO A 132 -1.77 -24.69 27.70
CA PRO A 132 -1.83 -24.86 26.25
C PRO A 132 -1.79 -23.52 25.49
N VAL A 133 -1.07 -23.47 24.37
CA VAL A 133 -0.83 -22.23 23.61
C VAL A 133 -2.13 -21.58 23.12
N ASP A 134 -3.14 -22.38 22.80
CA ASP A 134 -4.47 -21.93 22.38
C ASP A 134 -5.23 -21.16 23.46
N ARG A 135 -4.83 -21.26 24.73
CA ARG A 135 -5.38 -20.47 25.84
C ARG A 135 -4.59 -19.20 26.17
N TRP A 136 -3.41 -18.99 25.57
CA TRP A 136 -2.55 -17.86 25.94
C TRP A 136 -3.20 -16.51 25.62
N HIS A 137 -4.01 -16.44 24.56
CA HIS A 137 -4.73 -15.21 24.19
C HIS A 137 -5.67 -14.76 25.31
N ASP A 138 -6.46 -15.69 25.87
CA ASP A 138 -7.37 -15.41 26.99
C ASP A 138 -6.62 -14.96 28.25
N MET A 139 -5.39 -15.48 28.44
CA MET A 139 -4.54 -15.12 29.58
C MET A 139 -3.88 -13.75 29.44
N ILE A 140 -3.57 -13.30 28.22
CA ILE A 140 -3.02 -11.97 27.98
C ILE A 140 -4.11 -10.89 28.15
N GLY A 141 -5.37 -11.26 27.90
CA GLY A 141 -6.54 -10.49 28.36
C GLY A 141 -6.78 -9.14 27.68
N ILE A 142 -5.94 -8.73 26.74
CA ILE A 142 -6.16 -7.51 25.94
C ILE A 142 -6.69 -7.93 24.57
N PRO A 143 -7.98 -7.73 24.27
CA PRO A 143 -8.47 -7.92 22.91
C PRO A 143 -7.67 -6.99 22.00
N THR A 144 -6.93 -7.57 21.05
CA THR A 144 -6.00 -6.81 20.20
C THR A 144 -6.74 -5.73 19.39
N LEU A 145 -8.00 -5.96 19.03
CA LEU A 145 -8.84 -5.04 18.24
C LEU A 145 -10.25 -4.95 18.85
N PRO A 146 -10.43 -4.28 20.01
CA PRO A 146 -11.68 -4.30 20.77
C PRO A 146 -12.85 -3.72 19.97
N TYR A 147 -12.59 -2.72 19.14
CA TYR A 147 -13.56 -2.10 18.25
C TYR A 147 -14.18 -3.05 17.21
N LEU A 148 -13.59 -4.23 16.94
CA LEU A 148 -14.20 -5.20 16.03
C LEU A 148 -15.35 -5.99 16.66
N ALA A 149 -15.45 -6.03 17.99
CA ALA A 149 -16.45 -6.83 18.70
C ALA A 149 -17.87 -6.47 18.25
N GLU A 150 -18.24 -5.19 18.32
CA GLU A 150 -19.58 -4.73 17.94
C GLU A 150 -19.89 -4.92 16.44
N ILE A 151 -18.87 -4.78 15.58
CA ILE A 151 -19.01 -5.06 14.14
C ILE A 151 -19.38 -6.54 13.95
N MET A 152 -18.70 -7.45 14.65
CA MET A 152 -18.99 -8.88 14.61
C MET A 152 -20.33 -9.22 15.30
N ASP A 153 -20.72 -8.51 16.35
CA ASP A 153 -22.03 -8.65 16.97
C ASP A 153 -23.15 -8.29 15.99
N CYS A 154 -22.99 -7.23 15.18
CA CYS A 154 -23.91 -6.92 14.09
C CYS A 154 -23.99 -8.03 13.03
N LEU A 155 -22.90 -8.76 12.79
CA LEU A 155 -22.83 -9.89 11.85
C LEU A 155 -23.39 -11.20 12.44
N SER A 156 -23.61 -11.27 13.75
CA SER A 156 -24.28 -12.40 14.39
C SER A 156 -25.71 -12.56 13.89
N ILE A 157 -26.16 -13.81 13.75
CA ILE A 157 -27.55 -14.12 13.37
C ILE A 157 -28.58 -13.64 14.40
N ALA A 158 -28.15 -13.37 15.64
CA ALA A 158 -29.02 -12.84 16.69
C ALA A 158 -29.27 -11.33 16.53
N SER A 159 -28.40 -10.63 15.81
CA SER A 159 -28.58 -9.20 15.54
C SER A 159 -29.62 -8.98 14.44
N PRO A 160 -30.53 -7.99 14.58
CA PRO A 160 -31.48 -7.63 13.53
C PRO A 160 -30.83 -6.89 12.35
N VAL A 161 -29.57 -6.44 12.48
CA VAL A 161 -28.88 -5.66 11.45
C VAL A 161 -28.61 -6.52 10.21
N GLU A 162 -29.14 -6.14 9.05
CA GLU A 162 -28.88 -6.88 7.80
C GLU A 162 -27.64 -6.39 7.04
N ARG A 163 -27.35 -5.08 7.10
CA ARG A 163 -26.27 -4.44 6.36
C ARG A 163 -25.28 -3.80 7.34
N VAL A 164 -24.03 -4.21 7.24
CA VAL A 164 -22.89 -3.71 8.01
C VAL A 164 -21.91 -3.08 7.03
N VAL A 165 -21.57 -1.82 7.26
CA VAL A 165 -20.65 -1.04 6.42
C VAL A 165 -19.44 -0.66 7.26
N PHE A 166 -18.23 -0.91 6.77
CA PHE A 166 -17.00 -0.54 7.46
C PHE A 166 -16.08 0.27 6.54
N MET A 167 -16.17 1.60 6.66
CA MET A 167 -15.30 2.57 5.99
C MET A 167 -14.06 2.80 6.87
N LYS A 168 -12.90 2.31 6.46
CA LYS A 168 -11.76 2.18 7.38
C LYS A 168 -10.43 2.62 6.81
N GLY A 169 -9.51 3.02 7.67
CA GLY A 169 -8.08 3.07 7.37
C GLY A 169 -7.48 1.67 7.31
N ALA A 170 -6.30 1.54 6.71
CA ALA A 170 -5.51 0.33 6.66
C ALA A 170 -5.19 -0.21 8.07
N GLN A 171 -4.92 -1.51 8.15
CA GLN A 171 -4.52 -2.20 9.38
C GLN A 171 -5.51 -2.15 10.56
N THR A 172 -6.78 -1.83 10.31
CA THR A 172 -7.84 -1.83 11.32
C THR A 172 -8.63 -3.15 11.40
N GLY A 173 -8.23 -4.20 10.68
CA GLY A 173 -8.79 -5.55 10.85
C GLY A 173 -10.14 -5.83 10.17
N GLY A 174 -10.59 -4.98 9.23
CA GLY A 174 -11.87 -5.19 8.51
C GLY A 174 -11.98 -6.55 7.81
N THR A 175 -10.95 -6.97 7.08
CA THR A 175 -10.92 -8.30 6.43
C THR A 175 -11.02 -9.44 7.46
N GLU A 176 -10.33 -9.33 8.60
CA GLU A 176 -10.38 -10.34 9.66
C GLU A 176 -11.78 -10.44 10.29
N ALA A 177 -12.49 -9.31 10.44
CA ALA A 177 -13.89 -9.33 10.86
C ALA A 177 -14.78 -10.13 9.89
N GLY A 178 -14.56 -9.98 8.58
CA GLY A 178 -15.23 -10.76 7.55
C GLY A 178 -14.89 -12.25 7.60
N LEU A 179 -13.61 -12.60 7.78
CA LEU A 179 -13.16 -13.99 7.91
C LEU A 179 -13.72 -14.67 9.17
N ASN A 180 -13.72 -13.97 10.30
CA ASN A 180 -14.31 -14.45 11.55
C ASN A 180 -15.81 -14.69 11.40
N ALA A 181 -16.54 -13.78 10.72
CA ALA A 181 -17.96 -13.96 10.43
C ALA A 181 -18.20 -15.19 9.53
N ILE A 182 -17.39 -15.39 8.49
CA ILE A 182 -17.44 -16.59 7.64
C ILE A 182 -17.26 -17.86 8.48
N GLY A 183 -16.21 -17.90 9.31
CA GLY A 183 -15.96 -19.04 10.21
C GLY A 183 -17.14 -19.30 11.15
N TYR A 184 -17.65 -18.24 11.80
CA TYR A 184 -18.82 -18.33 12.67
C TYR A 184 -20.05 -18.89 11.95
N TRP A 185 -20.37 -18.41 10.74
CA TRP A 185 -21.53 -18.91 9.99
C TRP A 185 -21.35 -20.38 9.58
N ILE A 186 -20.17 -20.80 9.13
CA ILE A 186 -19.90 -22.22 8.81
C ILE A 186 -20.06 -23.11 10.05
N ALA A 187 -19.58 -22.64 11.20
CA ALA A 187 -19.60 -23.41 12.44
C ALA A 187 -20.98 -23.45 13.10
N HIS A 188 -21.72 -22.33 13.14
CA HIS A 188 -22.90 -22.17 13.99
C HIS A 188 -24.20 -21.89 13.23
N ALA A 189 -24.12 -21.35 12.01
CA ALA A 189 -25.31 -20.98 11.23
C ALA A 189 -25.14 -21.26 9.73
N PRO A 190 -24.96 -22.53 9.32
CA PRO A 190 -24.62 -22.86 7.94
C PRO A 190 -25.62 -22.27 6.94
N GLY A 191 -25.09 -21.82 5.81
CA GLY A 191 -25.86 -21.28 4.70
C GLY A 191 -24.94 -20.95 3.54
N ILE A 192 -25.52 -20.44 2.46
CA ILE A 192 -24.74 -20.02 1.30
C ILE A 192 -24.09 -18.67 1.60
N ILE A 193 -22.77 -18.64 1.55
CA ILE A 193 -21.92 -17.47 1.77
C ILE A 193 -21.29 -17.08 0.42
N LEU A 194 -21.50 -15.85 -0.01
CA LEU A 194 -20.84 -15.27 -1.18
C LEU A 194 -19.80 -14.25 -0.71
N THR A 195 -18.54 -14.46 -1.07
CA THR A 195 -17.45 -13.49 -0.85
C THR A 195 -17.01 -12.89 -2.18
N VAL A 196 -17.01 -11.56 -2.27
CA VAL A 196 -16.61 -10.82 -3.46
C VAL A 196 -15.32 -10.07 -3.18
N TRP A 197 -14.31 -10.32 -4.01
CA TRP A 197 -13.02 -9.62 -4.01
C TRP A 197 -12.91 -8.74 -5.26
N PRO A 198 -12.02 -7.74 -5.33
CA PRO A 198 -11.92 -6.85 -6.49
C PRO A 198 -11.66 -7.56 -7.83
N SER A 199 -10.96 -8.70 -7.80
CA SER A 199 -10.67 -9.49 -9.01
C SER A 199 -10.55 -10.99 -8.74
N LEU A 200 -10.66 -11.80 -9.79
CA LEU A 200 -10.40 -13.25 -9.74
C LEU A 200 -8.97 -13.59 -9.27
N ASP A 201 -7.98 -12.74 -9.55
CA ASP A 201 -6.61 -12.95 -9.05
C ASP A 201 -6.54 -12.76 -7.53
N MET A 202 -7.29 -11.81 -6.98
CA MET A 202 -7.41 -11.65 -5.53
C MET A 202 -8.14 -12.82 -4.88
N VAL A 203 -9.15 -13.41 -5.53
CA VAL A 203 -9.77 -14.67 -5.07
C VAL A 203 -8.72 -15.76 -4.90
N ARG A 204 -7.87 -15.97 -5.93
CA ARG A 204 -6.80 -16.99 -5.90
C ARG A 204 -5.81 -16.77 -4.77
N ARG A 205 -5.42 -15.51 -4.54
CA ARG A 205 -4.51 -15.15 -3.45
C ARG A 205 -5.16 -15.41 -2.09
N ASN A 206 -6.31 -14.78 -1.82
CA ASN A 206 -6.96 -14.82 -0.51
C ASN A 206 -7.48 -16.20 -0.14
N SER A 207 -7.93 -17.00 -1.12
CA SER A 207 -8.29 -18.40 -0.88
C SER A 207 -7.12 -19.18 -0.26
N ARG A 208 -5.91 -19.01 -0.80
CA ARG A 208 -4.70 -19.70 -0.30
C ARG A 208 -4.11 -19.09 0.97
N THR A 209 -4.13 -17.77 1.09
CA THR A 209 -3.39 -17.07 2.16
C THR A 209 -4.25 -16.70 3.37
N ARG A 210 -5.58 -16.78 3.26
CA ARG A 210 -6.52 -16.40 4.33
C ARG A 210 -7.54 -17.51 4.62
N ILE A 211 -8.26 -17.97 3.61
CA ILE A 211 -9.35 -18.95 3.80
C ILE A 211 -8.81 -20.34 4.17
N GLU A 212 -7.82 -20.85 3.46
CA GLU A 212 -7.25 -22.17 3.80
C GLU A 212 -6.62 -22.16 5.21
N PRO A 213 -5.79 -21.17 5.60
CA PRO A 213 -5.31 -21.06 6.98
C PRO A 213 -6.42 -20.89 8.03
N LEU A 214 -7.52 -20.19 7.72
CA LEU A 214 -8.67 -20.09 8.62
C LEU A 214 -9.30 -21.46 8.87
N ILE A 215 -9.50 -22.26 7.82
CA ILE A 215 -10.10 -23.60 7.89
C ILE A 215 -9.15 -24.56 8.61
N GLU A 216 -7.89 -24.59 8.21
CA GLU A 216 -6.87 -25.44 8.84
C GLU A 216 -6.67 -25.03 10.29
N GLY A 217 -6.51 -23.75 10.60
CA GLY A 217 -6.27 -23.24 11.94
C GLY A 217 -7.43 -23.45 12.92
N THR A 218 -8.66 -23.68 12.43
CA THR A 218 -9.85 -23.77 13.27
C THR A 218 -10.44 -25.19 13.28
N PRO A 219 -10.30 -25.98 14.36
CA PRO A 219 -10.77 -27.36 14.42
C PRO A 219 -12.26 -27.53 14.07
N ALA A 220 -13.11 -26.59 14.49
CA ALA A 220 -14.54 -26.59 14.20
C ALA A 220 -14.88 -26.39 12.71
N LEU A 221 -14.00 -25.75 11.93
CA LEU A 221 -14.14 -25.60 10.49
C LEU A 221 -13.54 -26.80 9.76
N ARG A 222 -12.37 -27.25 10.21
CA ARG A 222 -11.66 -28.41 9.64
C ARG A 222 -12.50 -29.69 9.68
N SER A 223 -13.33 -29.88 10.70
CA SER A 223 -14.22 -31.05 10.79
C SER A 223 -15.41 -30.98 9.83
N LYS A 224 -15.76 -29.79 9.34
CA LYS A 224 -16.94 -29.55 8.49
C LYS A 224 -16.61 -29.43 7.00
N ILE A 225 -15.39 -29.03 6.67
CA ILE A 225 -14.94 -28.85 5.29
C ILE A 225 -13.95 -29.97 4.98
N ALA A 226 -14.32 -30.84 4.06
CA ALA A 226 -13.45 -31.95 3.63
C ALA A 226 -12.15 -31.39 3.02
N PRO A 227 -10.99 -32.04 3.22
CA PRO A 227 -9.73 -31.61 2.61
C PRO A 227 -9.81 -31.65 1.09
N ALA A 228 -9.18 -30.70 0.41
CA ALA A 228 -9.18 -30.64 -1.06
C ALA A 228 -8.53 -31.90 -1.65
N ARG A 229 -9.32 -32.75 -2.34
CA ARG A 229 -8.85 -33.93 -3.06
C ARG A 229 -9.05 -33.73 -4.56
N ALA A 230 -8.14 -34.26 -5.39
CA ALA A 230 -8.12 -34.04 -6.84
C ALA A 230 -9.38 -34.48 -7.63
N LYS A 231 -10.35 -35.15 -6.98
CA LYS A 231 -11.60 -35.64 -7.59
C LYS A 231 -12.87 -35.18 -6.86
N ASP A 232 -12.78 -34.24 -5.93
CA ASP A 232 -13.94 -33.78 -5.16
C ASP A 232 -14.45 -32.43 -5.69
N PRO A 233 -15.62 -32.38 -6.36
CA PRO A 233 -16.13 -31.14 -6.96
C PRO A 233 -16.53 -30.08 -5.93
N GLY A 234 -16.74 -30.46 -4.66
CA GLY A 234 -17.23 -29.57 -3.60
C GLY A 234 -16.17 -28.70 -2.93
N ASN A 235 -14.86 -28.98 -3.11
CA ASN A 235 -13.77 -28.18 -2.55
C ASN A 235 -12.76 -27.78 -3.62
N THR A 236 -12.94 -26.56 -4.15
CA THR A 236 -12.05 -25.93 -5.12
C THR A 236 -11.41 -24.66 -4.56
N LEU A 237 -10.57 -24.00 -5.35
CA LEU A 237 -9.99 -22.71 -4.95
C LEU A 237 -11.05 -21.63 -4.74
N SER A 238 -12.17 -21.65 -5.46
CA SER A 238 -13.23 -20.64 -5.39
C SER A 238 -14.48 -21.12 -4.66
N GLN A 239 -14.53 -22.37 -4.18
CA GLN A 239 -15.70 -22.95 -3.54
C GLN A 239 -15.32 -23.92 -2.43
N LYS A 240 -15.94 -23.79 -1.24
CA LYS A 240 -15.80 -24.72 -0.12
C LYS A 240 -17.19 -25.18 0.31
N GLU A 241 -17.52 -26.45 0.11
CA GLU A 241 -18.78 -27.04 0.57
C GLU A 241 -18.69 -27.58 1.99
N PHE A 242 -19.80 -27.50 2.71
CA PHE A 242 -19.97 -28.03 4.06
C PHE A 242 -21.44 -28.37 4.30
N THR A 243 -21.74 -29.17 5.32
CA THR A 243 -23.13 -29.53 5.62
C THR A 243 -23.98 -28.29 5.90
N GLY A 244 -25.04 -28.11 5.11
CA GLY A 244 -25.98 -27.00 5.25
C GLY A 244 -25.59 -25.71 4.50
N GLY A 245 -24.51 -25.70 3.71
CA GLY A 245 -24.14 -24.52 2.92
C GLY A 245 -22.89 -24.66 2.07
N SER A 246 -22.46 -23.52 1.52
CA SER A 246 -21.22 -23.41 0.77
C SER A 246 -20.66 -22.01 0.88
N LEU A 247 -19.33 -21.90 0.84
CA LEU A 247 -18.61 -20.65 0.66
C LEU A 247 -18.20 -20.55 -0.79
N VAL A 248 -18.76 -19.58 -1.52
CA VAL A 248 -18.42 -19.27 -2.90
C VAL A 248 -17.68 -17.94 -2.95
N MET A 249 -16.56 -17.91 -3.66
CA MET A 249 -15.69 -16.74 -3.80
C MET A 249 -15.61 -16.32 -5.27
N THR A 250 -15.86 -15.05 -5.55
CA THR A 250 -15.80 -14.49 -6.92
C THR A 250 -15.09 -13.14 -6.97
N GLY A 251 -14.65 -12.77 -8.16
CA GLY A 251 -14.19 -11.41 -8.45
C GLY A 251 -15.37 -10.49 -8.79
N ALA A 252 -15.29 -9.23 -8.38
CA ALA A 252 -16.23 -8.16 -8.77
C ALA A 252 -16.19 -7.88 -10.28
N ASN A 253 -15.13 -8.31 -10.96
CA ASN A 253 -14.98 -8.26 -12.40
C ASN A 253 -15.61 -9.46 -13.15
N SER A 254 -16.38 -10.33 -12.49
CA SER A 254 -17.03 -11.49 -13.11
C SER A 254 -18.54 -11.47 -12.91
N ALA A 255 -19.30 -11.06 -13.93
CA ALA A 255 -20.76 -10.98 -13.86
C ALA A 255 -21.41 -12.36 -13.72
N THR A 256 -20.83 -13.38 -14.35
CA THR A 256 -21.26 -14.78 -14.19
C THR A 256 -21.12 -15.24 -12.74
N GLY A 257 -19.99 -14.97 -12.10
CA GLY A 257 -19.76 -15.34 -10.70
C GLY A 257 -20.73 -14.64 -9.75
N LEU A 258 -20.97 -13.34 -9.94
CA LEU A 258 -21.88 -12.53 -9.12
C LEU A 258 -23.35 -12.95 -9.23
N ARG A 259 -23.74 -13.64 -10.30
CA ARG A 259 -25.15 -14.06 -10.51
C ARG A 259 -25.42 -15.53 -10.17
N SER A 260 -24.39 -16.31 -9.91
CA SER A 260 -24.42 -17.77 -9.95
C SER A 260 -25.35 -18.43 -8.92
N LEU A 261 -25.51 -17.88 -7.72
CA LEU A 261 -26.31 -18.51 -6.65
C LEU A 261 -26.94 -17.49 -5.68
N PRO A 262 -28.08 -17.82 -5.04
CA PRO A 262 -28.63 -17.02 -3.95
C PRO A 262 -27.74 -17.15 -2.70
N ALA A 263 -27.50 -16.05 -1.98
CA ALA A 263 -26.57 -16.02 -0.84
C ALA A 263 -27.26 -15.46 0.41
N ARG A 264 -27.23 -16.22 1.51
CA ARG A 264 -27.71 -15.72 2.81
C ARG A 264 -26.74 -14.69 3.39
N TYR A 265 -25.46 -14.93 3.20
CA TYR A 265 -24.38 -14.10 3.71
C TYR A 265 -23.58 -13.56 2.53
N LEU A 266 -23.30 -12.26 2.54
CA LEU A 266 -22.53 -11.58 1.51
C LEU A 266 -21.41 -10.79 2.19
N VAL A 267 -20.17 -11.06 1.81
CA VAL A 267 -18.98 -10.28 2.23
C VAL A 267 -18.38 -9.65 0.98
N MET A 268 -18.27 -8.33 0.97
CA MET A 268 -17.63 -7.58 -0.10
C MET A 268 -16.45 -6.81 0.52
N ASP A 269 -15.24 -7.22 0.16
CA ASP A 269 -14.00 -6.62 0.67
C ASP A 269 -13.33 -5.78 -0.41
N GLU A 270 -12.73 -4.66 -0.01
CA GLU A 270 -12.17 -3.62 -0.88
C GLU A 270 -13.19 -3.12 -1.94
N VAL A 271 -14.41 -2.79 -1.48
CA VAL A 271 -15.55 -2.38 -2.33
C VAL A 271 -15.21 -1.21 -3.26
N ASP A 272 -14.40 -0.26 -2.81
CA ASP A 272 -14.02 0.88 -3.65
C ASP A 272 -13.03 0.52 -4.76
N ALA A 273 -12.39 -0.64 -4.69
CA ALA A 273 -11.55 -1.16 -5.77
C ALA A 273 -12.36 -1.92 -6.84
N PHE A 274 -13.67 -2.08 -6.67
CA PHE A 274 -14.51 -2.79 -7.64
C PHE A 274 -14.63 -1.99 -8.94
N PRO A 275 -14.65 -2.65 -10.11
CA PRO A 275 -14.86 -1.97 -11.37
C PRO A 275 -16.24 -1.29 -11.39
N ALA A 276 -16.40 -0.27 -12.24
CA ALA A 276 -17.69 0.40 -12.44
C ALA A 276 -18.78 -0.55 -12.97
N ASP A 277 -18.35 -1.57 -13.72
CA ASP A 277 -19.21 -2.47 -14.46
C ASP A 277 -18.56 -3.86 -14.51
N ALA A 278 -19.33 -4.91 -14.20
CA ALA A 278 -18.93 -6.30 -14.35
C ALA A 278 -19.37 -6.82 -15.72
N ASP A 279 -18.42 -7.14 -16.61
CA ASP A 279 -18.65 -7.77 -17.92
C ASP A 279 -19.79 -7.19 -18.79
N GLY A 280 -20.05 -5.88 -18.70
CA GLY A 280 -21.12 -5.21 -19.43
C GLY A 280 -22.49 -5.24 -18.73
N GLU A 281 -22.61 -5.82 -17.54
CA GLU A 281 -23.89 -6.12 -16.88
C GLU A 281 -24.28 -5.16 -15.75
N GLY A 282 -23.44 -4.15 -15.46
CA GLY A 282 -23.71 -3.13 -14.46
C GLY A 282 -22.91 -3.27 -13.16
N ASP A 283 -23.33 -2.55 -12.13
CA ASP A 283 -22.58 -2.39 -10.89
C ASP A 283 -22.40 -3.72 -10.12
N PRO A 284 -21.15 -4.15 -9.85
CA PRO A 284 -20.89 -5.41 -9.16
C PRO A 284 -21.56 -5.52 -7.78
N VAL A 285 -21.63 -4.40 -7.04
CA VAL A 285 -22.24 -4.35 -5.70
C VAL A 285 -23.74 -4.62 -5.80
N ALA A 286 -24.44 -3.94 -6.71
CA ALA A 286 -25.87 -4.16 -6.94
C ALA A 286 -26.17 -5.62 -7.37
N LEU A 287 -25.36 -6.18 -8.26
CA LEU A 287 -25.50 -7.58 -8.72
C LEU A 287 -25.37 -8.58 -7.55
N ALA A 288 -24.36 -8.38 -6.70
CA ALA A 288 -24.12 -9.21 -5.51
C ALA A 288 -25.24 -9.07 -4.47
N VAL A 289 -25.64 -7.85 -4.13
CA VAL A 289 -26.72 -7.59 -3.16
C VAL A 289 -28.03 -8.23 -3.61
N GLN A 290 -28.31 -8.26 -4.92
CA GLN A 290 -29.50 -8.90 -5.46
C GLN A 290 -29.54 -10.42 -5.19
N ARG A 291 -28.39 -11.08 -4.95
CA ARG A 291 -28.36 -12.50 -4.58
C ARG A 291 -28.90 -12.76 -3.18
N THR A 292 -29.01 -11.73 -2.35
CA THR A 292 -29.44 -11.86 -0.94
C THR A 292 -30.93 -11.70 -0.73
N VAL A 293 -31.70 -11.35 -1.78
CA VAL A 293 -33.11 -10.97 -1.67
C VAL A 293 -34.00 -12.08 -1.10
N THR A 294 -33.71 -13.35 -1.42
CA THR A 294 -34.42 -14.52 -0.89
C THR A 294 -34.24 -14.72 0.62
N PHE A 295 -33.31 -13.98 1.23
CA PHE A 295 -32.95 -14.09 2.65
C PHE A 295 -33.24 -12.80 3.44
N ARG A 296 -34.04 -11.86 2.92
CA ARG A 296 -34.51 -10.71 3.71
C ARG A 296 -35.15 -11.15 5.03
N GLY A 297 -34.94 -10.36 6.08
CA GLY A 297 -35.19 -10.66 7.50
C GLY A 297 -34.09 -11.50 8.18
N ARG A 298 -33.16 -12.12 7.43
CA ARG A 298 -32.16 -13.06 7.98
C ARG A 298 -30.83 -13.11 7.22
N ARG A 299 -30.58 -12.16 6.33
CA ARG A 299 -29.34 -12.02 5.56
C ARG A 299 -28.32 -11.21 6.36
N LYS A 300 -27.04 -11.35 6.01
CA LYS A 300 -26.00 -10.41 6.45
C LYS A 300 -25.19 -9.96 5.24
N ILE A 301 -25.00 -8.66 5.10
CA ILE A 301 -24.20 -8.02 4.07
C ILE A 301 -23.11 -7.21 4.77
N LEU A 302 -21.85 -7.58 4.57
CA LEU A 302 -20.69 -6.86 5.05
C LEU A 302 -20.00 -6.16 3.88
N MET A 303 -19.80 -4.85 4.01
CA MET A 303 -19.06 -4.02 3.05
C MET A 303 -17.83 -3.45 3.75
N ILE A 304 -16.63 -3.71 3.23
CA ILE A 304 -15.37 -3.22 3.80
C ILE A 304 -14.59 -2.49 2.72
N SER A 305 -14.04 -1.32 3.02
CA SER A 305 -13.07 -0.67 2.15
C SER A 305 -12.34 0.49 2.84
N THR A 306 -11.14 0.81 2.37
CA THR A 306 -10.67 2.20 2.43
C THR A 306 -11.45 3.02 1.41
N PRO A 307 -11.92 4.24 1.72
CA PRO A 307 -12.59 5.08 0.73
C PRO A 307 -11.60 5.61 -0.30
N THR A 308 -12.14 6.26 -1.32
CA THR A 308 -11.39 6.81 -2.44
C THR A 308 -11.68 8.30 -2.58
N ASP A 309 -12.15 8.76 -3.75
CA ASP A 309 -12.48 10.16 -3.96
C ASP A 309 -13.89 10.46 -3.45
N SER A 310 -14.04 11.61 -2.78
CA SER A 310 -15.33 12.05 -2.26
C SER A 310 -16.37 12.17 -3.37
N GLY A 311 -17.58 11.67 -3.11
CA GLY A 311 -18.69 11.63 -4.07
C GLY A 311 -18.59 10.50 -5.11
N VAL A 312 -17.45 9.80 -5.20
CA VAL A 312 -17.30 8.61 -6.06
C VAL A 312 -17.16 7.34 -5.24
N SER A 313 -16.60 7.44 -4.04
CA SER A 313 -16.40 6.33 -3.11
C SER A 313 -17.71 5.60 -2.80
N ARG A 314 -17.72 4.28 -3.03
CA ARG A 314 -18.90 3.43 -2.78
C ARG A 314 -19.08 3.20 -1.29
N ILE A 315 -17.99 3.00 -0.56
CA ILE A 315 -18.01 2.79 0.88
C ILE A 315 -18.42 4.07 1.62
N GLU A 316 -18.01 5.26 1.12
CA GLU A 316 -18.48 6.56 1.62
C GLU A 316 -20.00 6.66 1.48
N LYS A 317 -20.53 6.41 0.27
CA LYS A 317 -21.98 6.42 0.04
C LYS A 317 -22.72 5.45 0.97
N ALA A 318 -22.23 4.21 1.09
CA ALA A 318 -22.83 3.21 1.96
C ALA A 318 -22.77 3.61 3.45
N PHE A 319 -21.71 4.30 3.87
CA PHE A 319 -21.56 4.82 5.24
C PHE A 319 -22.52 5.98 5.49
N ILE A 320 -22.66 6.93 4.56
CA ILE A 320 -23.64 8.04 4.68
C ILE A 320 -25.08 7.49 4.78
N GLU A 321 -25.38 6.42 4.03
CA GLU A 321 -26.67 5.70 4.08
C GLU A 321 -26.82 4.76 5.29
N SER A 322 -26.07 4.94 6.38
CA SER A 322 -26.14 4.12 7.60
C SER A 322 -26.31 4.97 8.87
N ASP A 323 -26.26 4.36 10.05
CA ASP A 323 -26.26 5.05 11.35
C ASP A 323 -24.92 5.74 11.74
N GLN A 324 -23.91 5.64 10.88
CA GLN A 324 -22.65 6.42 10.92
C GLN A 324 -21.91 6.35 12.27
N ARG A 325 -21.70 5.16 12.83
CA ARG A 325 -20.99 4.98 14.09
C ARG A 325 -19.53 5.43 14.01
N ARG A 326 -19.09 6.10 15.09
CA ARG A 326 -17.70 6.46 15.36
C ARG A 326 -17.25 5.81 16.67
N TYR A 327 -15.97 5.45 16.75
CA TYR A 327 -15.41 4.82 17.95
C TYR A 327 -14.88 5.89 18.90
N PHE A 328 -15.54 6.06 20.04
CA PHE A 328 -15.16 7.02 21.06
C PHE A 328 -14.26 6.33 22.08
N VAL A 329 -13.14 6.98 22.43
CA VAL A 329 -12.18 6.50 23.41
C VAL A 329 -12.07 7.50 24.56
N PRO A 330 -11.98 7.06 25.82
CA PRO A 330 -11.81 7.96 26.95
C PRO A 330 -10.38 8.52 26.99
N CYS A 331 -10.24 9.79 27.37
CA CYS A 331 -8.93 10.35 27.70
C CYS A 331 -8.42 9.76 29.03
N PRO A 332 -7.16 9.30 29.14
CA PRO A 332 -6.61 8.78 30.39
C PRO A 332 -6.59 9.83 31.52
N HIS A 333 -6.48 11.12 31.16
CA HIS A 333 -6.36 12.21 32.13
C HIS A 333 -7.70 12.73 32.64
N CYS A 334 -8.67 12.98 31.75
CA CYS A 334 -9.96 13.61 32.11
C CYS A 334 -11.18 12.70 31.93
N GLN A 335 -10.99 11.48 31.42
CA GLN A 335 -12.04 10.49 31.16
C GLN A 335 -13.13 10.94 30.17
N ALA A 336 -13.03 12.13 29.58
CA ALA A 336 -13.93 12.57 28.52
C ALA A 336 -13.72 11.72 27.27
N PHE A 337 -14.83 11.26 26.68
CA PHE A 337 -14.84 10.46 25.46
C PHE A 337 -14.71 11.33 24.23
N GLN A 338 -13.82 10.95 23.32
CA GLN A 338 -13.51 11.68 22.08
C GLN A 338 -13.25 10.71 20.93
N THR A 339 -13.29 11.21 19.70
CA THR A 339 -12.77 10.48 18.54
C THR A 339 -11.36 10.94 18.22
N LEU A 340 -10.51 10.03 17.73
CA LEU A 340 -9.14 10.36 17.34
C LEU A 340 -9.15 10.97 15.93
N LYS A 341 -8.78 12.24 15.84
CA LYS A 341 -8.67 13.00 14.58
C LYS A 341 -7.22 13.35 14.29
N TRP A 342 -6.87 13.50 13.01
CA TRP A 342 -5.51 13.89 12.63
C TRP A 342 -5.03 15.18 13.32
N ALA A 343 -5.94 16.16 13.47
CA ALA A 343 -5.64 17.42 14.14
C ALA A 343 -5.20 17.27 15.61
N GLY A 344 -5.58 16.17 16.27
CA GLY A 344 -5.17 15.85 17.64
C GLY A 344 -3.76 15.24 17.73
N VAL A 345 -3.21 14.70 16.64
CA VAL A 345 -1.83 14.19 16.62
C VAL A 345 -0.84 15.35 16.56
N LYS A 346 0.04 15.44 17.56
CA LYS A 346 1.05 16.50 17.72
C LYS A 346 2.41 15.88 17.98
N TRP A 347 3.48 16.62 17.73
CA TRP A 347 4.85 16.19 18.00
C TRP A 347 5.74 17.41 18.29
N PRO A 348 6.85 17.24 19.05
CA PRO A 348 7.86 18.28 19.21
C PRO A 348 8.49 18.67 17.87
N GLU A 349 8.96 19.90 17.76
CA GLU A 349 9.54 20.42 16.51
C GLU A 349 10.70 19.54 16.01
N GLY A 350 10.63 19.13 14.74
CA GLY A 350 11.63 18.27 14.12
C GLY A 350 11.60 16.80 14.55
N GLU A 351 10.72 16.40 15.48
CA GLU A 351 10.72 15.05 16.07
C GLU A 351 9.39 14.29 15.86
N PRO A 352 8.97 14.03 14.60
CA PRO A 352 7.67 13.38 14.30
C PRO A 352 7.51 11.99 14.91
N ARG A 353 8.61 11.25 15.15
CA ARG A 353 8.55 9.93 15.79
C ARG A 353 8.14 9.97 17.26
N LYS A 354 8.23 11.15 17.91
CA LYS A 354 7.75 11.38 19.28
C LYS A 354 6.33 11.96 19.28
N ALA A 355 5.51 11.58 18.31
CA ALA A 355 4.14 12.05 18.25
C ALA A 355 3.31 11.50 19.42
N PHE A 356 2.38 12.33 19.88
CA PHE A 356 1.41 12.05 20.92
C PHE A 356 0.04 12.56 20.46
N TYR A 357 -1.03 12.19 21.17
CA TYR A 357 -2.36 12.72 20.92
C TYR A 357 -2.72 13.76 21.97
N ALA A 358 -3.06 14.98 21.56
CA ALA A 358 -3.57 16.03 22.44
C ALA A 358 -5.08 15.86 22.63
N CYS A 359 -5.53 15.67 23.87
CA CYS A 359 -6.96 15.54 24.17
C CYS A 359 -7.75 16.78 23.73
N GLU A 360 -8.87 16.59 23.02
CA GLU A 360 -9.73 17.67 22.52
C GLU A 360 -10.45 18.45 23.64
N VAL A 361 -10.54 17.87 24.84
CA VAL A 361 -11.27 18.47 25.98
C VAL A 361 -10.33 19.14 26.97
N CYS A 362 -9.33 18.43 27.50
CA CYS A 362 -8.42 18.96 28.52
C CYS A 362 -7.05 19.41 27.98
N GLY A 363 -6.72 19.13 26.71
CA GLY A 363 -5.40 19.40 26.13
C GLY A 363 -4.27 18.50 26.64
N GLY A 364 -4.57 17.53 27.52
CA GLY A 364 -3.59 16.60 28.08
C GLY A 364 -2.89 15.77 27.01
N VAL A 365 -1.61 15.46 27.24
CA VAL A 365 -0.75 14.65 26.38
C VAL A 365 -1.07 13.17 26.60
N ILE A 366 -1.66 12.54 25.61
CA ILE A 366 -1.92 11.10 25.58
C ILE A 366 -0.77 10.44 24.83
N GLU A 367 -0.05 9.55 25.50
CA GLU A 367 1.09 8.86 24.91
C GLU A 367 0.63 7.62 24.13
N GLU A 368 1.49 7.14 23.23
CA GLU A 368 1.25 5.92 22.46
C GLU A 368 0.95 4.72 23.37
N ALA A 369 1.58 4.67 24.55
CA ALA A 369 1.42 3.61 25.55
C ALA A 369 0.04 3.60 26.23
N ASP A 370 -0.71 4.70 26.16
CA ASP A 370 -2.09 4.81 26.68
C ASP A 370 -3.11 4.20 25.71
N LYS A 371 -2.77 4.16 24.41
CA LYS A 371 -3.68 3.78 23.33
C LYS A 371 -4.34 2.40 23.55
N PRO A 372 -3.65 1.32 23.96
CA PRO A 372 -4.30 0.02 24.17
C PRO A 372 -5.42 0.06 25.22
N ALA A 373 -5.20 0.74 26.35
CA ALA A 373 -6.19 0.87 27.41
C ALA A 373 -7.38 1.75 26.97
N MET A 374 -7.09 2.84 26.25
CA MET A 374 -8.12 3.69 25.65
C MET A 374 -8.99 2.94 24.66
N LEU A 375 -8.39 2.10 23.81
CA LEU A 375 -9.12 1.27 22.86
C LEU A 375 -9.97 0.24 23.59
N ALA A 376 -9.44 -0.45 24.61
CA ALA A 376 -10.21 -1.44 25.35
C ALA A 376 -11.43 -0.84 26.09
N ALA A 377 -11.32 0.42 26.53
CA ALA A 377 -12.40 1.17 27.17
C ALA A 377 -13.28 1.97 26.19
N GLY A 378 -13.03 1.86 24.88
CA GLY A 378 -13.75 2.60 23.87
C GLY A 378 -15.10 1.98 23.50
N GLU A 379 -15.99 2.79 22.93
CA GLU A 379 -17.33 2.37 22.52
C GLU A 379 -17.75 3.00 21.19
N TRP A 380 -18.56 2.30 20.40
CA TRP A 380 -19.17 2.87 19.22
C TRP A 380 -20.40 3.69 19.59
N ARG A 381 -20.54 4.86 18.98
CA ARG A 381 -21.75 5.69 19.09
C ARG A 381 -22.23 6.08 17.70
N ALA A 382 -23.51 5.82 17.42
CA ALA A 382 -24.17 6.25 16.19
C ALA A 382 -24.25 7.78 16.14
N THR A 383 -23.83 8.39 15.03
CA THR A 383 -23.98 9.84 14.81
C THR A 383 -25.17 10.18 13.90
N ALA A 384 -25.80 9.17 13.29
CA ALA A 384 -27.02 9.29 12.49
C ALA A 384 -28.06 8.20 12.89
N PRO A 385 -28.48 8.12 14.18
CA PRO A 385 -29.27 7.00 14.73
C PRO A 385 -30.66 6.81 14.09
N GLU A 386 -31.13 7.77 13.31
CA GLU A 386 -32.37 7.69 12.53
C GLU A 386 -32.33 6.59 11.46
N ASN A 387 -31.15 6.23 10.96
CA ASN A 387 -30.99 5.25 9.90
C ASN A 387 -30.74 3.84 10.45
N LYS A 388 -31.83 3.13 10.74
CA LYS A 388 -31.79 1.80 11.38
C LYS A 388 -31.54 0.64 10.42
N ASP A 389 -31.54 0.91 9.11
CA ASP A 389 -31.46 -0.13 8.07
C ASP A 389 -30.04 -0.68 7.89
N ALA A 390 -29.03 0.02 8.38
CA ALA A 390 -27.63 -0.39 8.30
C ALA A 390 -26.81 0.13 9.47
N ALA A 391 -25.96 -0.73 10.03
CA ALA A 391 -24.92 -0.32 10.97
C ALA A 391 -23.67 0.06 10.17
N GLY A 392 -23.29 1.34 10.17
CA GLY A 392 -22.07 1.79 9.51
C GLY A 392 -21.02 2.21 10.52
N PHE A 393 -19.79 1.82 10.25
CA PHE A 393 -18.65 2.01 11.13
C PHE A 393 -17.57 2.76 10.38
N HIS A 394 -16.95 3.73 11.04
CA HIS A 394 -15.73 4.34 10.56
C HIS A 394 -14.60 4.32 11.57
N LEU A 395 -13.42 3.87 11.13
CA LEU A 395 -12.21 3.85 11.96
C LEU A 395 -10.97 4.23 11.16
N SER A 396 -10.20 5.19 11.65
CA SER A 396 -8.90 5.54 11.08
C SER A 396 -7.79 4.60 11.58
N ALA A 397 -6.65 4.59 10.89
CA ALA A 397 -5.44 3.91 11.35
C ALA A 397 -4.87 4.52 12.65
N LEU A 398 -5.34 5.69 13.08
CA LEU A 398 -4.97 6.28 14.39
C LEU A 398 -5.39 5.39 15.57
N TYR A 399 -6.38 4.52 15.36
CA TYR A 399 -6.85 3.53 16.33
C TYR A 399 -6.13 2.17 16.19
N SER A 400 -5.32 1.98 15.15
CA SER A 400 -4.62 0.71 14.93
C SER A 400 -3.59 0.50 16.04
N PRO A 401 -3.58 -0.66 16.73
CA PRO A 401 -2.47 -1.00 17.63
C PRO A 401 -1.17 -1.30 16.87
N PHE A 402 -1.26 -1.57 15.55
CA PHE A 402 -0.13 -1.94 14.71
C PHE A 402 0.58 -0.74 14.05
N GLU A 403 -0.02 0.45 14.14
CA GLU A 403 0.60 1.69 13.65
C GLU A 403 0.75 2.70 14.80
N ALA A 404 1.97 3.19 15.01
CA ALA A 404 2.23 4.26 15.95
C ALA A 404 1.92 5.63 15.32
N TRP A 405 1.40 6.58 16.09
CA TRP A 405 1.16 7.94 15.62
C TRP A 405 2.43 8.59 15.08
N GLY A 406 3.59 8.26 15.65
CA GLY A 406 4.88 8.75 15.17
C GLY A 406 5.23 8.33 13.74
N GLU A 407 4.94 7.07 13.37
CA GLU A 407 5.16 6.61 12.00
C GLU A 407 4.16 7.27 11.03
N ILE A 408 2.89 7.39 11.43
CA ILE A 408 1.86 8.08 10.65
C ILE A 408 2.27 9.55 10.40
N ALA A 409 2.86 10.22 11.39
CA ALA A 409 3.38 11.58 11.26
C ALA A 409 4.58 11.69 10.31
N VAL A 410 5.51 10.74 10.35
CA VAL A 410 6.62 10.68 9.38
C VAL A 410 6.08 10.52 7.95
N GLU A 411 5.13 9.60 7.76
CA GLU A 411 4.47 9.40 6.46
C GLU A 411 3.73 10.66 5.99
N PHE A 412 3.01 11.34 6.89
CA PHE A 412 2.32 12.59 6.59
C PHE A 412 3.29 13.69 6.16
N LEU A 413 4.41 13.89 6.87
CA LEU A 413 5.39 14.91 6.51
C LEU A 413 6.00 14.68 5.12
N ALA A 414 6.15 13.41 4.73
CA ALA A 414 6.61 13.02 3.39
C ALA A 414 5.53 13.19 2.31
N ALA A 415 4.26 13.20 2.69
CA ALA A 415 3.11 13.29 1.77
C ALA A 415 2.49 14.70 1.67
N ARG A 416 2.54 15.51 2.74
CA ARG A 416 1.75 16.75 2.88
C ARG A 416 1.98 17.83 1.81
N ARG A 417 3.14 17.81 1.15
CA ARG A 417 3.50 18.76 0.09
C ARG A 417 3.24 18.20 -1.32
N ASP A 418 2.89 16.93 -1.43
CA ASP A 418 2.66 16.24 -2.69
C ASP A 418 1.21 15.74 -2.71
N PRO A 419 0.29 16.42 -3.42
CA PRO A 419 -1.12 16.02 -3.49
C PRO A 419 -1.33 14.55 -3.88
N LEU A 420 -0.44 13.99 -4.71
CA LEU A 420 -0.51 12.60 -5.18
C LEU A 420 -0.16 11.59 -4.10
N ARG A 421 0.64 12.02 -3.10
CA ARG A 421 0.97 11.21 -1.92
C ARG A 421 0.02 11.50 -0.77
N LEU A 422 -0.52 12.72 -0.69
CA LEU A 422 -1.49 13.11 0.31
C LEU A 422 -2.80 12.34 0.14
N LYS A 423 -3.31 12.19 -1.09
CA LYS A 423 -4.52 11.40 -1.38
C LYS A 423 -4.49 9.97 -0.83
N PRO A 424 -3.51 9.11 -1.21
CA PRO A 424 -3.44 7.76 -0.66
C PRO A 424 -3.17 7.75 0.84
N TRP A 425 -2.42 8.73 1.39
CA TRP A 425 -2.25 8.86 2.83
C TRP A 425 -3.59 9.15 3.54
N THR A 426 -4.40 10.10 3.05
CA THR A 426 -5.73 10.41 3.62
C THR A 426 -6.65 9.20 3.55
N ASN A 427 -6.78 8.58 2.38
CA ASN A 427 -7.66 7.43 2.18
C ASN A 427 -7.27 6.22 3.04
N THR A 428 -5.97 5.92 3.15
CA THR A 428 -5.50 4.71 3.83
C THR A 428 -5.20 4.93 5.31
N LYS A 429 -4.75 6.11 5.75
CA LYS A 429 -4.47 6.36 7.16
C LYS A 429 -5.67 6.92 7.89
N LEU A 430 -6.34 7.93 7.34
CA LEU A 430 -7.52 8.50 7.98
C LEU A 430 -8.77 7.65 7.74
N GLY A 431 -8.80 6.87 6.66
CA GLY A 431 -10.02 6.15 6.27
C GLY A 431 -11.08 7.11 5.75
N GLU A 432 -10.68 8.29 5.29
CA GLU A 432 -11.54 9.38 4.85
C GLU A 432 -11.50 9.53 3.32
N PRO A 433 -12.65 9.85 2.69
CA PRO A 433 -12.67 10.16 1.27
C PRO A 433 -11.84 11.41 0.99
N PHE A 434 -11.09 11.40 -0.11
CA PHE A 434 -10.26 12.54 -0.48
C PHE A 434 -11.09 13.56 -1.26
N GLU A 435 -11.13 14.79 -0.76
CA GLU A 435 -11.68 15.94 -1.47
C GLU A 435 -10.54 16.65 -2.20
N ASP A 436 -10.51 16.57 -3.54
CA ASP A 436 -9.65 17.45 -4.33
C ASP A 436 -10.27 18.85 -4.37
N ARG A 437 -10.04 19.62 -3.30
CA ARG A 437 -10.53 21.01 -3.18
C ARG A 437 -9.95 21.94 -4.24
N ASP A 438 -8.88 21.51 -4.92
CA ASP A 438 -8.23 22.24 -6.01
C ASP A 438 -8.70 21.78 -7.40
N ALA A 439 -9.79 21.00 -7.51
CA ALA A 439 -10.38 20.57 -8.78
C ALA A 439 -10.89 21.71 -9.69
N GLU A 440 -10.61 22.97 -9.35
CA GLU A 440 -10.73 24.10 -10.26
C GLU A 440 -9.79 23.93 -11.47
N ALA A 441 -10.19 24.54 -12.58
CA ALA A 441 -9.37 24.56 -13.78
C ALA A 441 -8.06 25.31 -13.49
N LEU A 442 -6.95 24.83 -14.06
CA LEU A 442 -5.69 25.56 -13.99
C LEU A 442 -5.89 26.96 -14.59
N ASP A 443 -5.62 27.99 -13.79
CA ASP A 443 -5.61 29.36 -14.31
C ASP A 443 -4.34 29.57 -15.13
N ALA A 444 -4.49 29.62 -16.45
CA ALA A 444 -3.39 29.83 -17.38
C ALA A 444 -2.62 31.13 -17.10
N ALA A 445 -3.29 32.18 -16.57
CA ALA A 445 -2.64 33.44 -16.25
C ALA A 445 -1.70 33.34 -15.04
N SER A 446 -2.00 32.44 -14.09
CA SER A 446 -1.16 32.24 -12.90
C SER A 446 0.27 31.80 -13.24
N PHE A 447 0.47 31.09 -14.35
CA PHE A 447 1.79 30.63 -14.79
C PHE A 447 2.70 31.74 -15.34
N ILE A 448 2.13 32.88 -15.76
CA ILE A 448 2.92 34.00 -16.27
C ILE A 448 3.89 34.50 -15.18
N SER A 449 3.44 34.53 -13.93
CA SER A 449 4.26 34.93 -12.78
C SER A 449 5.38 33.95 -12.43
N ARG A 450 5.37 32.74 -13.02
CA ARG A 450 6.31 31.63 -12.80
C ARG A 450 7.26 31.42 -13.98
N LEU A 451 7.23 32.31 -14.97
CA LEU A 451 8.16 32.24 -16.09
C LEU A 451 9.56 32.60 -15.63
N GLU A 452 10.54 31.78 -16.04
CA GLU A 452 11.92 31.91 -15.63
C GLU A 452 12.85 32.03 -16.85
N GLY A 453 13.93 32.78 -16.69
CA GLY A 453 15.01 32.85 -17.68
C GLY A 453 16.23 32.09 -17.16
N TRP A 454 16.65 31.04 -17.87
CA TRP A 454 17.82 30.23 -17.49
C TRP A 454 19.01 30.33 -18.45
N GLY A 455 19.01 31.32 -19.36
CA GLY A 455 20.15 31.61 -20.24
C GLY A 455 20.36 30.57 -21.35
N GLU A 456 21.59 30.47 -21.85
CA GLU A 456 21.97 29.57 -22.97
C GLU A 456 22.25 28.12 -22.53
N THR A 457 22.48 27.90 -21.23
CA THR A 457 22.72 26.58 -20.66
C THR A 457 21.52 26.07 -19.89
N LEU A 458 21.37 24.75 -19.79
CA LEU A 458 20.34 24.13 -18.98
C LEU A 458 20.50 24.48 -17.49
N PRO A 459 19.39 24.59 -16.74
CA PRO A 459 19.42 24.63 -15.29
C PRO A 459 20.17 23.41 -14.71
N GLU A 460 20.98 23.64 -13.67
CA GLU A 460 21.82 22.60 -13.04
C GLU A 460 21.02 21.42 -12.47
N GLY A 461 19.72 21.64 -12.18
CA GLY A 461 18.80 20.60 -11.72
C GLY A 461 18.38 19.60 -12.80
N VAL A 462 18.67 19.85 -14.08
CA VAL A 462 18.30 18.96 -15.18
C VAL A 462 19.27 17.78 -15.27
N LEU A 463 18.81 16.59 -14.94
CA LEU A 463 19.62 15.37 -14.87
C LEU A 463 19.40 14.43 -16.07
N THR A 464 18.25 14.50 -16.71
CA THR A 464 17.93 13.78 -17.94
C THR A 464 16.92 14.57 -18.77
N ILE A 465 16.88 14.31 -20.08
CA ILE A 465 15.96 14.96 -21.01
C ILE A 465 15.10 13.89 -21.69
N THR A 466 13.80 14.13 -21.79
CA THR A 466 12.87 13.29 -22.56
C THR A 466 12.01 14.15 -23.48
N ALA A 467 11.33 13.50 -24.43
CA ALA A 467 10.42 14.18 -25.34
C ALA A 467 9.08 13.46 -25.47
N GLY A 468 8.03 14.24 -25.70
CA GLY A 468 6.71 13.78 -26.06
C GLY A 468 6.31 14.36 -27.40
N VAL A 469 5.78 13.53 -28.28
CA VAL A 469 5.37 13.92 -29.62
C VAL A 469 3.92 13.50 -29.85
N ASP A 470 3.09 14.47 -30.17
CA ASP A 470 1.71 14.24 -30.57
C ASP A 470 1.56 14.41 -32.08
N VAL A 471 0.94 13.43 -32.73
CA VAL A 471 0.88 13.32 -34.20
C VAL A 471 -0.48 13.82 -34.67
N GLN A 472 -0.49 14.98 -35.32
CA GLN A 472 -1.68 15.56 -35.95
C GLN A 472 -1.69 15.24 -37.45
N ASN A 473 -2.76 15.58 -38.17
CA ASN A 473 -2.87 15.27 -39.61
C ASN A 473 -1.93 16.12 -40.49
N ASP A 474 -1.48 17.28 -40.00
CA ASP A 474 -0.75 18.30 -40.76
C ASP A 474 0.53 18.80 -40.08
N ARG A 475 0.86 18.24 -38.90
CA ARG A 475 2.03 18.62 -38.10
C ARG A 475 2.36 17.60 -37.02
N LEU A 476 3.51 17.80 -36.37
CA LEU A 476 3.89 17.15 -35.12
C LEU A 476 4.01 18.21 -34.02
N ALA A 477 3.25 18.07 -32.94
CA ALA A 477 3.51 18.84 -31.74
C ALA A 477 4.59 18.11 -30.93
N LEU A 478 5.62 18.84 -30.50
CA LEU A 478 6.77 18.29 -29.78
C LEU A 478 6.98 19.09 -28.50
N GLU A 479 7.10 18.40 -27.38
CA GLU A 479 7.67 18.97 -26.16
C GLU A 479 8.94 18.22 -25.72
N ILE A 480 9.99 18.97 -25.41
CA ILE A 480 11.23 18.46 -24.79
C ILE A 480 11.28 18.95 -23.35
N VAL A 481 11.44 18.01 -22.42
CA VAL A 481 11.37 18.25 -20.97
C VAL A 481 12.64 17.76 -20.28
N GLY A 482 13.24 18.62 -19.47
CA GLY A 482 14.32 18.28 -18.55
C GLY A 482 13.76 17.82 -17.20
N TRP A 483 14.40 16.85 -16.56
CA TRP A 483 13.93 16.26 -15.29
C TRP A 483 15.03 16.20 -14.23
N GLY A 484 14.67 16.58 -13.00
CA GLY A 484 15.53 16.65 -11.82
C GLY A 484 15.06 15.75 -10.69
N VAL A 485 15.63 15.95 -9.49
CA VAL A 485 15.31 15.15 -8.31
C VAL A 485 13.83 15.28 -7.96
N GLY A 486 13.18 14.17 -7.63
CA GLY A 486 11.74 14.17 -7.32
C GLY A 486 10.85 14.47 -8.53
N GLU A 487 11.38 14.31 -9.75
CA GLU A 487 10.67 14.60 -11.01
C GLU A 487 10.25 16.07 -11.14
N GLU A 488 10.99 16.99 -10.50
CA GLU A 488 11.01 18.41 -10.85
C GLU A 488 11.34 18.57 -12.35
N SER A 489 10.66 19.47 -13.05
CA SER A 489 10.66 19.48 -14.52
C SER A 489 10.83 20.87 -15.13
N TRP A 490 11.50 20.92 -16.29
CA TRP A 490 11.72 22.13 -17.08
C TRP A 490 11.20 21.96 -18.49
N SER A 491 10.26 22.81 -18.93
CA SER A 491 9.78 22.86 -20.33
C SER A 491 10.85 23.46 -21.24
N LEU A 492 11.81 22.66 -21.69
CA LEU A 492 12.96 23.17 -22.45
C LEU A 492 12.58 23.65 -23.84
N GLN A 493 11.66 22.95 -24.51
CA GLN A 493 11.11 23.33 -25.81
C GLN A 493 9.69 22.81 -25.99
N TYR A 494 8.89 23.60 -26.70
CA TYR A 494 7.61 23.22 -27.27
C TYR A 494 7.57 23.84 -28.65
N ASP A 495 7.26 23.04 -29.66
CA ASP A 495 7.25 23.46 -31.06
C ASP A 495 6.19 22.67 -31.86
N GLU A 496 5.73 23.24 -32.96
CA GLU A 496 4.83 22.61 -33.92
C GLU A 496 5.54 22.49 -35.28
N ILE A 497 5.96 21.28 -35.61
CA ILE A 497 6.67 20.98 -36.86
C ILE A 497 5.63 20.72 -37.94
N TRP A 498 5.42 21.69 -38.84
CA TRP A 498 4.42 21.60 -39.90
C TRP A 498 4.87 20.71 -41.06
N GLY A 499 3.97 19.85 -41.55
CA GLY A 499 4.19 18.98 -42.69
C GLY A 499 3.30 17.72 -42.67
N ASP A 500 3.22 17.02 -43.80
CA ASP A 500 2.45 15.77 -43.91
C ASP A 500 3.16 14.62 -43.17
N PRO A 501 2.55 14.03 -42.11
CA PRO A 501 3.14 12.92 -41.35
C PRO A 501 3.33 11.63 -42.15
N SER A 502 2.85 11.58 -43.39
CA SER A 502 3.12 10.48 -44.33
C SER A 502 4.45 10.67 -45.08
N LYS A 503 5.07 11.85 -45.02
CA LYS A 503 6.29 12.21 -45.75
C LYS A 503 7.54 12.09 -44.88
N PRO A 504 8.66 11.54 -45.41
CA PRO A 504 9.90 11.39 -44.66
C PRO A 504 10.51 12.69 -44.12
N ASP A 505 10.34 13.81 -44.84
CA ASP A 505 10.99 15.08 -44.49
C ASP A 505 10.57 15.59 -43.12
N LEU A 506 9.27 15.43 -42.76
CA LEU A 506 8.76 15.80 -41.44
C LEU A 506 9.46 15.02 -40.32
N TRP A 507 9.66 13.72 -40.53
CA TRP A 507 10.33 12.83 -39.57
C TRP A 507 11.84 13.07 -39.47
N ALA A 508 12.47 13.56 -40.55
CA ALA A 508 13.86 13.98 -40.54
C ALA A 508 14.06 15.25 -39.70
N THR A 509 13.14 16.21 -39.80
CA THR A 509 13.12 17.40 -38.93
C THR A 509 12.93 17.01 -37.46
N LEU A 510 11.99 16.09 -37.16
CA LEU A 510 11.84 15.56 -35.80
C LEU A 510 13.14 14.90 -35.30
N ASP A 511 13.83 14.12 -36.13
CA ASP A 511 15.11 13.53 -35.77
C ASP A 511 16.16 14.58 -35.41
N ALA A 512 16.23 15.69 -36.15
CA ALA A 512 17.14 16.79 -35.88
C ALA A 512 16.86 17.42 -34.51
N GLU A 513 15.58 17.67 -34.18
CA GLU A 513 15.18 18.20 -32.88
C GLU A 513 15.52 17.23 -31.73
N LEU A 514 15.24 15.93 -31.90
CA LEU A 514 15.55 14.93 -30.87
C LEU A 514 17.06 14.69 -30.69
N LEU A 515 17.85 14.88 -31.75
CA LEU A 515 19.32 14.76 -31.70
C LEU A 515 20.01 16.03 -31.21
N ARG A 516 19.29 17.14 -31.08
CA ARG A 516 19.86 18.42 -30.67
C ARG A 516 20.59 18.30 -29.32
N ALA A 517 21.77 18.90 -29.26
CA ALA A 517 22.56 18.99 -28.03
C ALA A 517 22.09 20.20 -27.22
N PHE A 518 21.94 20.00 -25.92
CA PHE A 518 21.69 21.03 -24.94
C PHE A 518 22.93 21.17 -24.06
N GLU A 519 23.49 22.37 -23.93
CA GLU A 519 24.65 22.61 -23.09
C GLU A 519 24.22 22.68 -21.62
N HIS A 520 24.87 21.89 -20.76
CA HIS A 520 24.61 21.79 -19.34
C HIS A 520 25.88 22.17 -18.57
N PRO A 521 25.78 23.00 -17.51
CA PRO A 521 26.94 23.59 -16.81
C PRO A 521 27.90 22.57 -16.18
N ARG A 522 27.47 21.32 -16.00
CA ARG A 522 28.32 20.21 -15.50
C ARG A 522 28.53 19.07 -16.51
N ALA A 523 27.44 18.45 -16.95
CA ALA A 523 27.47 17.35 -17.91
C ALA A 523 27.96 17.72 -19.32
N GLY A 524 28.05 19.01 -19.69
CA GLY A 524 28.35 19.43 -21.05
C GLY A 524 27.15 19.18 -21.96
N ARG A 525 27.35 18.47 -23.07
CA ARG A 525 26.27 18.18 -24.03
C ARG A 525 25.34 17.08 -23.53
N MET A 526 24.08 17.44 -23.34
CA MET A 526 22.98 16.52 -23.06
C MET A 526 22.08 16.40 -24.29
N HIS A 527 21.45 15.22 -24.46
CA HIS A 527 20.53 14.93 -25.55
C HIS A 527 19.24 14.30 -25.00
N VAL A 528 18.19 14.29 -25.81
CA VAL A 528 16.97 13.54 -25.50
C VAL A 528 17.31 12.05 -25.34
N ARG A 529 17.07 11.50 -24.14
CA ARG A 529 17.43 10.12 -23.79
C ARG A 529 16.32 9.11 -24.09
N ALA A 530 15.07 9.58 -24.16
CA ALA A 530 13.91 8.79 -24.58
C ALA A 530 12.82 9.72 -25.13
N ALA A 531 12.04 9.20 -26.07
CA ALA A 531 10.89 9.92 -26.63
C ALA A 531 9.68 8.98 -26.75
N CYS A 532 8.48 9.49 -26.51
CA CYS A 532 7.22 8.79 -26.77
C CYS A 532 6.44 9.54 -27.84
N ILE A 533 5.96 8.79 -28.84
CA ILE A 533 5.24 9.32 -30.00
C ILE A 533 3.87 8.67 -30.06
N ASP A 534 2.80 9.48 -30.07
CA ASP A 534 1.45 8.96 -30.18
C ASP A 534 1.22 8.26 -31.53
N SER A 535 0.54 7.12 -31.45
CA SER A 535 0.15 6.32 -32.61
C SER A 535 -1.36 6.13 -32.72
N GLY A 536 -2.14 6.83 -31.88
CA GLY A 536 -3.58 6.71 -31.77
C GLY A 536 -4.37 7.28 -32.95
N GLY A 537 -3.77 8.16 -33.76
CA GLY A 537 -4.40 8.84 -34.90
C GLY A 537 -4.26 8.15 -36.27
N HIS A 538 -4.39 8.93 -37.35
CA HIS A 538 -4.51 8.46 -38.74
C HIS A 538 -3.19 7.96 -39.39
N HIS A 539 -2.04 8.11 -38.73
CA HIS A 539 -0.71 7.79 -39.27
C HIS A 539 0.02 6.65 -38.54
N THR A 540 -0.72 5.78 -37.85
CA THR A 540 -0.20 4.71 -36.97
C THR A 540 0.97 3.91 -37.55
N GLN A 541 0.91 3.48 -38.82
CA GLN A 541 1.96 2.64 -39.42
C GLN A 541 3.28 3.40 -39.64
N THR A 542 3.21 4.69 -39.94
CA THR A 542 4.40 5.53 -40.10
C THR A 542 5.11 5.71 -38.75
N VAL A 543 4.33 5.98 -37.70
CA VAL A 543 4.84 6.07 -36.31
C VAL A 543 5.52 4.78 -35.90
N TYR A 544 4.91 3.63 -36.18
CA TYR A 544 5.46 2.32 -35.85
C TYR A 544 6.80 2.08 -36.52
N ARG A 545 6.91 2.36 -37.83
CA ARG A 545 8.17 2.22 -38.57
C ARG A 545 9.25 3.13 -38.00
N TYR A 546 8.92 4.42 -37.82
CA TYR A 546 9.86 5.41 -37.30
C TYR A 546 10.41 5.01 -35.93
N ALA A 547 9.53 4.60 -35.00
CA ALA A 547 9.92 4.17 -33.66
C ALA A 547 10.70 2.84 -33.68
N GLN A 548 10.35 1.89 -34.55
CA GLN A 548 11.04 0.61 -34.67
C GLN A 548 12.51 0.81 -35.09
N GLU A 549 12.75 1.64 -36.10
CA GLU A 549 14.10 1.98 -36.57
C GLU A 549 14.93 2.69 -35.50
N ARG A 550 14.28 3.32 -34.51
CA ARG A 550 14.90 4.17 -33.49
C ARG A 550 14.78 3.59 -32.07
N ALA A 551 14.35 2.34 -31.94
CA ALA A 551 14.19 1.67 -30.65
C ALA A 551 15.50 1.63 -29.84
N GLY A 552 16.66 1.57 -30.53
CA GLY A 552 17.98 1.67 -29.89
C GLY A 552 18.26 2.99 -29.18
N ARG A 553 17.58 4.08 -29.59
CA ARG A 553 17.61 5.40 -28.94
C ARG A 553 16.47 5.61 -27.94
N SER A 554 15.73 4.56 -27.59
CA SER A 554 14.54 4.62 -26.71
C SER A 554 13.45 5.57 -27.22
N VAL A 555 13.21 5.54 -28.54
CA VAL A 555 12.05 6.18 -29.17
C VAL A 555 10.92 5.16 -29.26
N TRP A 556 9.78 5.44 -28.65
CA TRP A 556 8.67 4.49 -28.49
C TRP A 556 7.40 5.00 -29.15
N ALA A 557 6.79 4.15 -29.96
CA ALA A 557 5.39 4.33 -30.34
C ALA A 557 4.49 3.89 -29.18
N ILE A 558 3.60 4.78 -28.76
CA ILE A 558 2.69 4.58 -27.64
C ILE A 558 1.23 4.69 -28.10
N LYS A 559 0.33 4.09 -27.32
CA LYS A 559 -1.10 4.32 -27.42
C LYS A 559 -1.67 4.59 -26.04
N GLY A 560 -2.30 5.74 -25.89
CA GLY A 560 -2.96 6.12 -24.65
C GLY A 560 -4.17 5.24 -24.34
N ARG A 561 -4.33 4.87 -23.07
CA ARG A 561 -5.54 4.22 -22.55
C ARG A 561 -5.95 4.87 -21.23
N GLY A 562 -7.14 5.47 -21.23
CA GLY A 562 -7.79 5.95 -20.01
C GLY A 562 -8.36 4.80 -19.18
N GLY A 563 -8.63 5.08 -17.91
CA GLY A 563 -9.21 4.15 -16.94
C GLY A 563 -8.34 3.91 -15.72
N ARG A 564 -9.03 3.62 -14.60
CA ARG A 564 -8.41 3.40 -13.30
C ARG A 564 -7.50 2.16 -13.29
N GLY A 565 -6.35 2.27 -12.63
CA GLY A 565 -5.40 1.17 -12.43
C GLY A 565 -4.48 0.87 -13.61
N ILE A 566 -4.51 1.67 -14.68
CA ILE A 566 -3.57 1.57 -15.80
C ILE A 566 -2.33 2.40 -15.46
N PRO A 567 -1.12 1.82 -15.40
CA PRO A 567 0.08 2.55 -15.03
C PRO A 567 0.54 3.47 -16.16
N VAL A 568 1.20 4.59 -15.82
CA VAL A 568 1.80 5.53 -16.79
C VAL A 568 2.71 4.79 -17.78
N TRP A 569 3.56 3.89 -17.29
CA TRP A 569 4.35 2.99 -18.12
C TRP A 569 4.07 1.53 -17.77
N PRO A 570 3.91 0.62 -18.75
CA PRO A 570 3.57 -0.76 -18.47
C PRO A 570 4.73 -1.50 -17.77
N ARG A 571 4.40 -2.33 -16.78
CA ARG A 571 5.38 -3.12 -15.99
C ARG A 571 6.14 -4.16 -16.81
N ARG A 572 5.57 -4.57 -17.95
CA ARG A 572 6.17 -5.54 -18.87
C ARG A 572 6.09 -4.97 -20.28
N PRO A 573 7.12 -5.20 -21.12
CA PRO A 573 7.06 -4.82 -22.51
C PRO A 573 5.89 -5.55 -23.20
N PRO A 574 5.33 -4.97 -24.28
CA PRO A 574 4.28 -5.60 -25.05
C PRO A 574 4.74 -6.98 -25.57
N ARG A 575 3.83 -7.96 -25.53
CA ARG A 575 4.11 -9.27 -26.14
C ARG A 575 4.16 -9.10 -27.64
N VAL A 576 5.33 -9.34 -28.22
CA VAL A 576 5.53 -9.32 -29.68
C VAL A 576 4.63 -10.40 -30.29
N ARG A 577 3.73 -9.99 -31.18
CA ARG A 577 2.96 -10.91 -32.02
C ARG A 577 3.75 -11.15 -33.30
N GLU A 578 3.79 -12.39 -33.77
CA GLU A 578 4.37 -12.69 -35.08
C GLU A 578 3.64 -11.83 -36.14
N LYS A 579 4.41 -10.98 -36.84
CA LYS A 579 4.01 -10.12 -37.96
C LYS A 579 3.28 -8.79 -37.64
N ALA A 580 3.17 -8.34 -36.39
CA ALA A 580 2.56 -7.04 -36.09
C ALA A 580 3.34 -6.23 -35.04
N PHE A 581 3.65 -4.96 -35.37
CA PHE A 581 4.18 -4.02 -34.39
C PHE A 581 3.16 -3.81 -33.27
N THR A 582 3.60 -3.92 -32.01
CA THR A 582 2.73 -3.76 -30.84
C THR A 582 3.19 -2.53 -30.05
N PRO A 583 2.40 -1.44 -30.02
CA PRO A 583 2.77 -0.23 -29.29
C PRO A 583 2.75 -0.45 -27.78
N TYR A 584 3.44 0.43 -27.06
CA TYR A 584 3.35 0.49 -25.61
C TYR A 584 2.00 1.13 -25.20
N ILE A 585 1.21 0.42 -24.39
CA ILE A 585 -0.01 0.98 -23.83
C ILE A 585 0.34 1.74 -22.56
N ILE A 586 0.07 3.05 -22.55
CA ILE A 586 0.33 3.93 -21.42
C ILE A 586 -0.98 4.40 -20.77
N GLY A 587 -0.97 4.55 -19.44
CA GLY A 587 -2.09 5.10 -18.68
C GLY A 587 -2.10 6.62 -18.71
N VAL A 588 -2.90 7.20 -19.61
CA VAL A 588 -2.95 8.68 -19.79
C VAL A 588 -3.61 9.39 -18.62
N ASP A 589 -4.67 8.80 -18.03
CA ASP A 589 -5.36 9.40 -16.89
C ASP A 589 -4.45 9.50 -15.66
N ALA A 590 -3.64 8.46 -15.42
CA ALA A 590 -2.66 8.44 -14.33
C ALA A 590 -1.56 9.49 -14.55
N ALA A 591 -1.11 9.67 -15.80
CA ALA A 591 -0.13 10.69 -16.14
C ALA A 591 -0.70 12.10 -15.98
N LYS A 592 -1.93 12.34 -16.46
CA LYS A 592 -2.65 13.61 -16.33
C LYS A 592 -2.89 13.99 -14.86
N GLU A 593 -3.30 13.05 -14.02
CA GLU A 593 -3.46 13.27 -12.58
C GLU A 593 -2.14 13.73 -11.94
N ILE A 594 -1.02 13.07 -12.28
CA ILE A 594 0.31 13.45 -11.78
C ILE A 594 0.73 14.84 -12.26
N ILE A 595 0.60 15.11 -13.56
CA ILE A 595 1.03 16.36 -14.18
C ILE A 595 0.21 17.54 -13.66
N VAL A 596 -1.13 17.42 -13.64
CA VAL A 596 -2.01 18.51 -13.18
C VAL A 596 -1.79 18.81 -11.71
N ALA A 597 -1.62 17.79 -10.86
CA ALA A 597 -1.27 17.99 -9.46
C ALA A 597 0.05 18.77 -9.30
N ARG A 598 1.06 18.48 -10.11
CA ARG A 598 2.37 19.17 -10.12
C ARG A 598 2.30 20.60 -10.64
N LEU A 599 1.47 20.83 -11.66
CA LEU A 599 1.26 22.16 -12.22
C LEU A 599 0.69 23.15 -11.19
N ARG A 600 -0.04 22.67 -10.18
CA ARG A 600 -0.55 23.49 -9.07
C ARG A 600 0.52 23.87 -8.03
N GLY A 601 1.66 23.17 -7.99
CA GLY A 601 2.75 23.50 -7.08
C GLY A 601 3.33 24.89 -7.36
N ILE A 602 3.51 25.71 -6.31
CA ILE A 602 4.01 27.09 -6.41
C ILE A 602 5.45 27.25 -5.90
N ASP A 603 5.92 26.35 -5.05
CA ASP A 603 7.28 26.39 -4.49
C ASP A 603 8.23 25.49 -5.29
N PRO A 604 9.43 25.96 -5.68
CA PRO A 604 10.46 25.13 -6.30
C PRO A 604 10.87 23.91 -5.46
N GLY A 605 11.20 22.79 -6.11
CA GLY A 605 11.54 21.53 -5.48
C GLY A 605 10.88 20.30 -6.13
N PRO A 606 10.88 19.15 -5.43
CA PRO A 606 10.32 17.89 -5.95
C PRO A 606 8.92 18.04 -6.55
N GLY A 607 8.80 17.77 -7.85
CA GLY A 607 7.54 17.84 -8.59
C GLY A 607 7.17 19.23 -9.11
N TYR A 608 7.97 20.27 -8.88
CA TYR A 608 7.72 21.60 -9.44
C TYR A 608 7.91 21.63 -10.97
N CYS A 609 7.16 22.51 -11.64
CA CYS A 609 7.20 22.69 -13.10
C CYS A 609 7.69 24.10 -13.46
N HIS A 610 8.88 24.18 -14.06
CA HIS A 610 9.51 25.39 -14.55
C HIS A 610 9.21 25.63 -16.04
N PHE A 611 9.01 26.90 -16.40
CA PHE A 611 8.66 27.33 -17.75
C PHE A 611 9.53 28.50 -18.22
N PRO A 612 10.00 28.51 -19.48
CA PRO A 612 10.87 29.57 -19.97
C PRO A 612 10.05 30.83 -20.29
N LEU A 613 10.68 32.00 -20.19
CA LEU A 613 10.11 33.30 -20.58
C LEU A 613 9.43 33.33 -21.96
N ALA A 614 9.85 32.45 -22.89
CA ALA A 614 9.28 32.37 -24.22
C ALA A 614 7.92 31.64 -24.31
N ARG A 615 7.40 31.07 -23.21
CA ARG A 615 6.08 30.40 -23.22
C ARG A 615 4.96 31.42 -23.26
N ASP A 616 4.02 31.18 -24.15
CA ASP A 616 2.83 32.00 -24.30
C ASP A 616 1.64 31.48 -23.49
N LEU A 617 0.60 32.30 -23.44
CA LEU A 617 -0.63 31.97 -22.72
C LEU A 617 -1.40 30.82 -23.39
N ASP A 618 -1.26 30.64 -24.70
CA ASP A 618 -1.96 29.55 -25.41
C ASP A 618 -1.46 28.19 -24.96
N TYR A 619 -0.14 28.01 -24.86
CA TYR A 619 0.46 26.81 -24.29
C TYR A 619 -0.09 26.47 -22.89
N PHE A 620 -0.21 27.46 -22.00
CA PHE A 620 -0.76 27.23 -20.66
C PHE A 620 -2.26 26.91 -20.67
N ARG A 621 -3.04 27.50 -21.58
CA ARG A 621 -4.44 27.10 -21.80
C ARG A 621 -4.53 25.66 -22.26
N GLN A 622 -3.66 25.24 -23.17
CA GLN A 622 -3.62 23.86 -23.65
C GLN A 622 -3.22 22.87 -22.54
N LEU A 623 -2.29 23.23 -21.64
CA LEU A 623 -1.95 22.41 -20.46
C LEU A 623 -3.16 22.20 -19.52
N GLY A 624 -4.03 23.21 -19.41
CA GLY A 624 -5.27 23.16 -18.62
C GLY A 624 -6.52 22.73 -19.40
N ALA A 625 -6.38 22.26 -20.65
CA ALA A 625 -7.51 22.01 -21.54
C ALA A 625 -8.40 20.83 -21.12
N GLU A 626 -7.91 19.96 -20.24
CA GLU A 626 -8.69 18.86 -19.70
C GLU A 626 -8.85 18.98 -18.19
N ARG A 627 -10.03 18.60 -17.71
CA ARG A 627 -10.31 18.51 -16.28
C ARG A 627 -11.04 17.22 -15.95
N GLN A 628 -10.86 16.74 -14.72
CA GLN A 628 -11.69 15.67 -14.22
C GLN A 628 -13.10 16.19 -13.94
N ILE A 629 -14.10 15.50 -14.47
CA ILE A 629 -15.50 15.73 -14.14
C ILE A 629 -16.09 14.47 -13.55
N ARG A 630 -17.04 14.65 -12.64
CA ARG A 630 -17.88 13.55 -12.16
C ARG A 630 -18.90 13.21 -13.24
N THR A 631 -18.82 12.00 -13.77
CA THR A 631 -19.81 11.44 -14.69
C THR A 631 -20.52 10.27 -14.02
N TYR A 632 -21.64 9.86 -14.62
CA TYR A 632 -22.38 8.69 -14.18
C TYR A 632 -22.50 7.71 -15.34
N ARG A 633 -22.08 6.46 -15.10
CA ARG A 633 -22.27 5.37 -16.04
C ARG A 633 -23.12 4.31 -15.37
N LYS A 634 -24.32 4.06 -15.92
CA LYS A 634 -25.31 3.12 -15.36
C LYS A 634 -25.58 3.34 -13.85
N GLY A 635 -25.64 4.60 -13.42
CA GLY A 635 -25.91 4.97 -12.02
C GLY A 635 -24.71 4.92 -11.07
N VAL A 636 -23.53 4.49 -11.53
CA VAL A 636 -22.28 4.53 -10.75
C VAL A 636 -21.54 5.83 -11.08
N ALA A 637 -21.17 6.60 -10.04
CA ALA A 637 -20.35 7.79 -10.19
C ALA A 637 -18.91 7.40 -10.54
N LEU A 638 -18.29 8.12 -11.47
CA LEU A 638 -16.90 7.94 -11.90
C LEU A 638 -16.25 9.30 -12.12
N MET A 639 -14.93 9.37 -11.95
CA MET A 639 -14.14 10.51 -12.42
C MET A 639 -13.64 10.21 -13.83
N GLU A 640 -13.92 11.10 -14.77
CA GLU A 640 -13.44 11.01 -16.16
C GLU A 640 -12.80 12.34 -16.56
N TRP A 641 -11.67 12.26 -17.27
CA TRP A 641 -11.05 13.43 -17.88
C TRP A 641 -11.86 13.87 -19.09
N ARG A 642 -12.23 15.15 -19.13
CA ARG A 642 -12.95 15.76 -20.24
C ARG A 642 -12.21 16.98 -20.75
N LYS A 643 -11.94 16.97 -22.05
CA LYS A 643 -11.41 18.09 -22.81
C LYS A 643 -12.46 19.18 -23.00
N ASP A 644 -12.04 20.43 -22.84
CA ASP A 644 -12.78 21.60 -23.29
C ASP A 644 -12.77 21.64 -24.83
N PRO A 645 -13.92 21.53 -25.51
CA PRO A 645 -13.97 21.51 -26.96
C PRO A 645 -13.45 22.81 -27.61
N ALA A 646 -13.39 23.92 -26.88
CA ALA A 646 -12.90 25.20 -27.39
C ALA A 646 -11.36 25.35 -27.31
N VAL A 647 -10.68 24.43 -26.62
CA VAL A 647 -9.24 24.55 -26.34
C VAL A 647 -8.50 23.37 -26.96
N ARG A 648 -7.37 23.66 -27.60
CA ARG A 648 -6.38 22.66 -28.04
C ARG A 648 -5.76 21.96 -26.82
N ASN A 649 -5.27 20.74 -26.95
CA ASN A 649 -4.70 19.97 -25.81
C ASN A 649 -3.35 19.34 -26.13
N GLU A 650 -2.77 19.66 -27.29
CA GLU A 650 -1.52 19.11 -27.79
C GLU A 650 -0.36 19.34 -26.80
N ALA A 651 -0.30 20.50 -26.13
CA ALA A 651 0.67 20.74 -25.06
C ALA A 651 0.55 19.77 -23.88
N LEU A 652 -0.67 19.49 -23.41
CA LEU A 652 -0.92 18.54 -22.32
C LEU A 652 -0.54 17.12 -22.75
N ASP A 653 -0.93 16.71 -23.95
CA ASP A 653 -0.63 15.38 -24.47
C ASP A 653 0.88 15.19 -24.68
N CYS A 654 1.59 16.19 -25.23
CA CYS A 654 3.06 16.17 -25.33
C CYS A 654 3.71 16.05 -23.94
N ARG A 655 3.23 16.80 -22.94
CA ARG A 655 3.74 16.71 -21.57
C ARG A 655 3.53 15.32 -20.97
N VAL A 656 2.35 14.72 -21.18
CA VAL A 656 2.00 13.35 -20.78
C VAL A 656 2.96 12.34 -21.41
N TYR A 657 3.27 12.49 -22.69
CA TYR A 657 4.15 11.58 -23.41
C TYR A 657 5.61 11.75 -23.02
N ALA A 658 6.08 12.98 -22.79
CA ALA A 658 7.41 13.24 -22.25
C ALA A 658 7.59 12.62 -20.86
N PHE A 659 6.54 12.67 -20.03
CA PHE A 659 6.53 12.01 -18.72
C PHE A 659 6.50 10.49 -18.84
N ALA A 660 5.72 9.91 -19.76
CA ALA A 660 5.75 8.47 -20.04
C ALA A 660 7.14 8.01 -20.52
N ALA A 661 7.83 8.83 -21.32
CA ALA A 661 9.21 8.56 -21.75
C ALA A 661 10.18 8.56 -20.56
N LEU A 662 10.02 9.44 -19.57
CA LEU A 662 10.78 9.39 -18.32
C LEU A 662 10.52 8.08 -17.57
N GLN A 663 9.26 7.68 -17.43
CA GLN A 663 8.90 6.45 -16.74
C GLN A 663 9.44 5.20 -17.46
N SER A 664 9.60 5.25 -18.79
CA SER A 664 10.29 4.20 -19.55
C SER A 664 11.76 4.04 -19.12
N LEU A 665 12.45 5.14 -18.83
CA LEU A 665 13.84 5.13 -18.35
C LEU A 665 13.92 4.63 -16.91
N VAL A 666 12.98 5.06 -16.05
CA VAL A 666 12.87 4.58 -14.66
C VAL A 666 12.64 3.07 -14.61
N ALA A 667 11.78 2.55 -15.49
CA ALA A 667 11.55 1.11 -15.65
C ALA A 667 12.80 0.36 -16.14
N LYS A 668 13.67 1.02 -16.92
CA LYS A 668 15.00 0.52 -17.33
C LYS A 668 16.09 0.71 -16.26
N GLY A 669 15.76 1.24 -15.09
CA GLY A 669 16.68 1.37 -13.95
C GLY A 669 17.22 2.77 -13.70
N LEU A 670 16.76 3.80 -14.42
CA LEU A 670 17.12 5.19 -14.11
C LEU A 670 16.66 5.57 -12.70
N ARG A 671 17.54 6.23 -11.94
CA ARG A 671 17.24 6.82 -10.63
C ARG A 671 17.79 8.24 -10.61
N LEU A 672 16.89 9.23 -10.56
CA LEU A 672 17.27 10.65 -10.61
C LEU A 672 18.15 11.06 -9.42
N GLY A 673 17.94 10.47 -8.24
CA GLY A 673 18.82 10.70 -7.08
C GLY A 673 20.27 10.24 -7.28
N ASP A 674 20.49 9.17 -8.06
CA ASP A 674 21.85 8.68 -8.35
C ASP A 674 22.53 9.54 -9.43
N GLU A 675 21.78 9.97 -10.46
CA GLU A 675 22.30 10.94 -11.44
C GLU A 675 22.62 12.29 -10.79
N ALA A 676 21.84 12.73 -9.79
CA ALA A 676 22.11 13.96 -9.04
C ALA A 676 23.47 13.91 -8.34
N LYS A 677 23.78 12.81 -7.65
CA LYS A 677 25.10 12.59 -7.02
C LYS A 677 26.21 12.61 -8.07
N ARG A 678 26.02 11.87 -9.16
CA ARG A 678 26.97 11.81 -10.27
C ARG A 678 27.25 13.17 -10.88
N PHE A 679 26.22 14.01 -11.06
CA PHE A 679 26.37 15.37 -11.60
C PHE A 679 27.05 16.30 -10.57
N ALA A 680 26.74 16.17 -9.29
CA ALA A 680 27.38 16.94 -8.23
C ALA A 680 28.90 16.73 -8.15
N ASP A 681 29.36 15.50 -8.45
CA ASP A 681 30.78 15.14 -8.49
C ASP A 681 31.53 15.68 -9.74
N MET A 682 30.82 16.19 -10.75
CA MET A 682 31.44 16.78 -11.94
C MET A 682 31.82 18.25 -11.71
N PRO A 683 32.99 18.71 -12.19
CA PRO A 683 33.36 20.12 -12.09
C PRO A 683 32.38 21.00 -12.90
N LYS A 684 32.13 22.22 -12.41
CA LYS A 684 31.39 23.23 -13.19
C LYS A 684 32.28 23.69 -14.35
N ARG A 685 31.70 23.76 -15.54
CA ARG A 685 32.35 24.21 -16.77
C ARG A 685 32.18 25.72 -16.94
N GLU A 686 33.21 26.40 -17.43
CA GLU A 686 33.07 27.81 -17.80
C GLU A 686 32.31 27.96 -19.14
N PRO A 687 31.49 29.00 -19.31
CA PRO A 687 30.79 29.24 -20.57
C PRO A 687 31.81 29.48 -21.70
N GLY A 688 31.87 28.58 -22.69
CA GLY A 688 32.72 28.74 -23.88
C GLY A 688 33.85 27.71 -24.04
N GLU A 689 34.09 26.81 -23.09
CA GLU A 689 35.01 25.67 -23.28
C GLU A 689 34.39 24.63 -24.23
N THR A 690 34.67 24.79 -25.52
CA THR A 690 34.34 23.80 -26.55
C THR A 690 35.24 22.58 -26.41
N THR A 691 34.69 21.46 -25.94
CA THR A 691 35.42 20.19 -25.94
C THR A 691 35.50 19.65 -27.37
N ALA A 692 36.73 19.48 -27.87
CA ALA A 692 37.02 18.54 -28.95
C ALA A 692 36.44 17.14 -28.60
N PRO A 693 36.05 16.30 -29.59
CA PRO A 693 35.37 15.04 -29.32
C PRO A 693 36.24 14.13 -28.45
N GLY A 694 35.86 14.03 -27.17
CA GLY A 694 36.53 13.19 -26.18
C GLY A 694 36.38 11.72 -26.56
N ALA A 695 37.53 11.04 -26.59
CA ALA A 695 37.67 9.63 -26.89
C ALA A 695 36.63 8.76 -26.16
N VAL A 696 36.11 7.77 -26.88
CA VAL A 696 35.29 6.68 -26.36
C VAL A 696 35.94 6.12 -25.09
N PRO A 697 35.26 6.11 -23.93
CA PRO A 697 35.82 5.48 -22.74
C PRO A 697 36.02 4.00 -23.04
N ALA A 698 37.26 3.54 -22.94
CA ALA A 698 37.61 2.15 -23.12
C ALA A 698 36.76 1.29 -22.17
N LYS A 699 36.12 0.25 -22.72
CA LYS A 699 35.38 -0.75 -21.94
C LYS A 699 36.23 -1.20 -20.75
N PRO A 700 35.68 -1.27 -19.52
CA PRO A 700 36.42 -1.83 -18.40
C PRO A 700 36.85 -3.26 -18.76
N ARG A 701 38.15 -3.55 -18.61
CA ARG A 701 38.69 -4.90 -18.79
C ARG A 701 38.05 -5.82 -17.75
N VAL A 702 37.09 -6.62 -18.19
CA VAL A 702 36.58 -7.75 -17.42
C VAL A 702 37.68 -8.80 -17.37
N ILE A 703 38.30 -8.99 -16.21
CA ILE A 703 39.14 -10.16 -15.93
C ILE A 703 38.19 -11.34 -15.79
N LYS A 704 38.10 -12.19 -16.81
CA LYS A 704 37.45 -13.49 -16.70
C LYS A 704 38.43 -14.46 -16.03
N SER A 705 38.06 -15.03 -14.88
CA SER A 705 38.81 -16.12 -14.27
C SER A 705 38.84 -17.33 -15.20
N ALA A 706 40.01 -17.90 -15.45
CA ALA A 706 40.25 -19.05 -16.32
C ALA A 706 39.71 -20.40 -15.76
N TRP A 707 38.67 -20.39 -14.93
CA TRP A 707 38.19 -21.56 -14.20
C TRP A 707 36.76 -22.00 -14.53
N MET A 708 36.14 -21.48 -15.60
CA MET A 708 34.83 -21.94 -16.08
C MET A 708 34.84 -22.25 -17.59
N SER A 709 35.77 -23.11 -17.98
CA SER A 709 35.74 -23.83 -19.26
C SER A 709 36.50 -25.15 -19.14
N ARG A 710 36.05 -25.98 -18.20
CA ARG A 710 36.23 -27.44 -18.26
C ARG A 710 34.86 -28.09 -18.10
#